data_AF-A0A932NH47-F1
#
_entry.id   AF-A0A932NH47-F1
#
_cell.length_a   1.000
_cell.length_b   1.000
_cell.length_c   1.000
_cell.angle_alpha   90.00
_cell.angle_beta   90.00
_cell.angle_gamma   90.00
#
_symmetry.space_group_name_H-M   'P 1'
#
loop_
_entity.id
_entity.type
_entity.pdbx_description
1 polymer ?
#
loop_
_entity_poly.entity_id
_entity_poly.type
_entity_poly.pdbx_seq_one_letter_code
_entity_poly.pdbx_strand_id
1 'polypeptide(L)'
;MIRLTRAGGGAAAMGALTLFAALASGNNLLYLVYGLLTAAFLVSWLWLRLSGRALAPRAEFPEALRMDGRFALRLRVANGGRWTARALEARRGPDAAPLGELPPGAEARAALDAQLPWRGLNEVEGLCLQSAQPFGLLRWSRPVAAEGLALPRPLEGTAEEEISALCESSGLERPRRGAGDELYGARPYQSGDEARLINWKLTLRAGKTFVNEFTEAAGAKVTVRADAGAGERAISAAAAALERCAVRGVQFRLAAGHDKTPFGTGRGHLTLCLDRLARLGAGGKARPAPAPAGARAEDLPASDPRLPALTLAGGLLLYAGLFIVDDIETPLLFACAPVFVWAWLVVRGRAPRLPDWFWTLASTGILLYTLLVDWRLSGVMIANTHLLLYMLANRLLASRTPADLRQAFIIHFLAFFLVSGQTISPWYFGFFFAYAAYAAAWLGLALSRGPGWTPRAALRPTAAVLGLSVVLFTATPRIEPLRQINPFVHLGLDKRKPAAEFAVRFTENVSLGFFGQLKRSSARVMRLKPLGGWGTRPGGPPAPFLLVRGAAFDRFDGRSWSKSAPAYAVRAGARAYRARDGRVPAARRGRALEFPGAAAGVGPGIEVTLYPLNTSVVFTAAGLTRLEGADSAAVFDHTDTVYFAAPYFTGTSYTAWGSRNPAAGFGPAILDYDRLLAGPYLALPALDARIAALAGRVTAGAATPREKARAVAAHLRRDYRYSLYSTDARRDLADFLFVSRSGNCEYFATAAAVLLRAAGVPTRLVAGFLADEWNEYGGFFDVRQGQAHAWIEAYVDGGWHPVDATPSVGLVQDRAERALGRLRRWATAAQLRWYRNVIGYDSFVQRDTLRRARLAVARDSLGRAADAAWPLVRGGILAALAGLVLLTLRDARRRGSQRRFAAVERLLKEAGYPRRLDQTARECAAVAAAARPELAPAAALVELHYRELYDPRGLDPAAEREADRLLKELRLRCQTLRS
;
A
#
# COMPACT_ATOMS: atom_id res chain seq x y z
N MET A 1 -20.97 16.54 -5.63
CA MET A 1 -19.78 16.63 -6.52
C MET A 1 -18.63 15.87 -5.89
N ILE A 2 -17.75 15.27 -6.69
CA ILE A 2 -16.48 14.68 -6.22
C ILE A 2 -15.35 15.41 -6.95
N ARG A 3 -14.38 15.93 -6.22
CA ARG A 3 -13.21 16.64 -6.76
C ARG A 3 -11.92 16.03 -6.24
N LEU A 4 -10.85 16.13 -7.03
CA LEU A 4 -9.51 15.68 -6.65
C LEU A 4 -8.94 16.63 -5.59
N THR A 5 -8.36 16.08 -4.52
CA THR A 5 -7.62 16.90 -3.53
C THR A 5 -6.21 17.18 -4.03
N ARG A 6 -5.49 18.18 -3.45
CA ARG A 6 -4.06 18.39 -3.74
C ARG A 6 -3.24 17.10 -3.52
N ALA A 7 -3.57 16.33 -2.48
CA ALA A 7 -2.95 15.04 -2.19
C ALA A 7 -3.32 13.96 -3.23
N GLY A 8 -4.57 13.93 -3.69
CA GLY A 8 -5.01 13.10 -4.81
C GLY A 8 -4.29 13.45 -6.11
N GLY A 9 -4.07 14.73 -6.40
CA GLY A 9 -3.25 15.15 -7.56
C GLY A 9 -1.85 14.56 -7.52
N GLY A 10 -1.18 14.67 -6.37
CA GLY A 10 0.15 14.09 -6.17
C GLY A 10 0.17 12.56 -6.30
N ALA A 11 -0.80 11.86 -5.69
CA ALA A 11 -0.89 10.40 -5.77
C ALA A 11 -1.22 9.90 -7.20
N ALA A 12 -2.03 10.64 -7.95
CA ALA A 12 -2.31 10.33 -9.36
C ALA A 12 -1.07 10.51 -10.24
N ALA A 13 -0.31 11.59 -10.04
CA ALA A 13 0.96 11.81 -10.72
C ALA A 13 1.99 10.72 -10.38
N MET A 14 2.12 10.34 -9.10
CA MET A 14 2.93 9.19 -8.67
C MET A 14 2.46 7.90 -9.34
N GLY A 15 1.15 7.65 -9.43
CA GLY A 15 0.59 6.48 -10.11
C GLY A 15 0.97 6.43 -11.60
N ALA A 16 0.86 7.55 -12.31
CA ALA A 16 1.26 7.66 -13.71
C ALA A 16 2.77 7.44 -13.90
N LEU A 17 3.60 8.05 -13.06
CA LEU A 17 5.05 7.86 -13.05
C LEU A 17 5.41 6.39 -12.77
N THR A 18 4.72 5.76 -11.82
CA THR A 18 4.92 4.35 -11.46
C THR A 18 4.59 3.44 -12.63
N LEU A 19 3.48 3.70 -13.35
CA LEU A 19 3.12 2.94 -14.54
C LEU A 19 4.16 3.11 -15.66
N PHE A 20 4.61 4.34 -15.91
CA PHE A 20 5.66 4.61 -16.88
C PHE A 20 6.95 3.85 -16.52
N ALA A 21 7.39 3.93 -15.27
CA ALA A 21 8.56 3.20 -14.79
C ALA A 21 8.37 1.68 -14.87
N ALA A 22 7.16 1.17 -14.59
CA ALA A 22 6.82 -0.25 -14.72
C ALA A 22 6.92 -0.74 -16.18
N LEU A 23 6.42 0.06 -17.12
CA LEU A 23 6.48 -0.21 -18.56
C LEU A 23 7.92 -0.13 -19.08
N ALA A 24 8.69 0.86 -18.65
CA ALA A 24 10.08 1.07 -19.10
C ALA A 24 11.05 0.02 -18.52
N SER A 25 10.89 -0.38 -17.26
CA SER A 25 11.81 -1.31 -16.59
C SER A 25 11.41 -2.78 -16.70
N GLY A 26 10.14 -3.07 -16.98
CA GLY A 26 9.59 -4.42 -16.88
C GLY A 26 9.47 -4.95 -15.45
N ASN A 27 9.66 -4.10 -14.43
CA ASN A 27 9.62 -4.52 -13.03
C ASN A 27 8.17 -4.70 -12.55
N ASN A 28 7.80 -5.94 -12.28
CA ASN A 28 6.47 -6.32 -11.82
C ASN A 28 6.04 -5.69 -10.49
N LEU A 29 6.98 -5.36 -9.61
CA LEU A 29 6.67 -4.71 -8.34
C LEU A 29 6.08 -3.31 -8.56
N LEU A 30 6.51 -2.63 -9.62
CA LEU A 30 5.98 -1.32 -9.99
C LEU A 30 4.53 -1.43 -10.49
N TYR A 31 4.20 -2.49 -11.23
CA TYR A 31 2.80 -2.76 -11.60
C TYR A 31 1.93 -3.02 -10.37
N LEU A 32 2.48 -3.64 -9.32
CA LEU A 32 1.75 -3.87 -8.07
C LEU A 32 1.52 -2.55 -7.32
N VAL A 33 2.54 -1.69 -7.22
CA VAL A 33 2.42 -0.36 -6.62
C VAL A 33 1.44 0.52 -7.41
N TYR A 34 1.51 0.50 -8.74
CA TYR A 34 0.51 1.14 -9.61
C TYR A 34 -0.90 0.61 -9.33
N GLY A 35 -1.06 -0.71 -9.26
CA GLY A 35 -2.33 -1.35 -8.93
C GLY A 35 -2.87 -0.91 -7.57
N LEU A 36 -2.01 -0.77 -6.55
CA LEU A 36 -2.37 -0.28 -5.22
C LEU A 36 -2.84 1.19 -5.26
N LEU A 37 -2.10 2.07 -5.93
CA LEU A 37 -2.45 3.49 -6.04
C LEU A 37 -3.77 3.67 -6.80
N THR A 38 -3.92 3.03 -7.95
CA THR A 38 -5.16 3.08 -8.75
C THR A 38 -6.33 2.46 -7.99
N ALA A 39 -6.13 1.34 -7.28
CA ALA A 39 -7.16 0.75 -6.43
C ALA A 39 -7.59 1.69 -5.31
N ALA A 40 -6.66 2.41 -4.67
CA ALA A 40 -6.99 3.39 -3.64
C ALA A 40 -7.87 4.54 -4.18
N PHE A 41 -7.65 4.98 -5.42
CA PHE A 41 -8.53 5.95 -6.09
C PHE A 41 -9.92 5.39 -6.36
N LEU A 42 -10.01 4.22 -6.98
CA LEU A 42 -11.28 3.59 -7.34
C LEU A 42 -12.12 3.27 -6.10
N VAL A 43 -11.49 2.71 -5.05
CA VAL A 43 -12.15 2.44 -3.77
C VAL A 43 -12.58 3.73 -3.09
N SER A 44 -11.74 4.78 -3.07
CA SER A 44 -12.15 6.09 -2.52
C SER A 44 -13.35 6.68 -3.24
N TRP A 45 -13.32 6.64 -4.57
CA TRP A 45 -14.38 7.17 -5.41
C TRP A 45 -15.70 6.43 -5.19
N LEU A 46 -15.65 5.09 -5.22
CA LEU A 46 -16.82 4.26 -5.02
C LEU A 46 -17.39 4.44 -3.61
N TRP A 47 -16.54 4.45 -2.58
CA TRP A 47 -16.94 4.62 -1.20
C TRP A 47 -17.64 5.96 -0.98
N LEU A 48 -17.03 7.07 -1.43
CA LEU A 48 -17.61 8.41 -1.33
C LEU A 48 -18.94 8.53 -2.08
N ARG A 49 -19.06 7.88 -3.24
CA ARG A 49 -20.28 7.91 -4.05
C ARG A 49 -21.43 7.14 -3.37
N LEU A 50 -21.13 5.99 -2.76
CA LEU A 50 -22.12 5.16 -2.07
C LEU A 50 -22.53 5.75 -0.72
N SER A 51 -21.58 6.22 0.10
CA SER A 51 -21.88 6.81 1.40
C SER A 51 -22.55 8.18 1.27
N GLY A 52 -22.08 9.03 0.34
CA GLY A 52 -22.61 10.38 0.17
C GLY A 52 -24.04 10.44 -0.37
N ARG A 53 -24.45 9.48 -1.20
CA ARG A 53 -25.83 9.41 -1.74
C ARG A 53 -26.88 9.14 -0.66
N ALA A 54 -26.50 8.42 0.38
CA ALA A 54 -27.42 8.01 1.44
C ALA A 54 -27.63 9.06 2.55
N LEU A 55 -26.89 10.16 2.50
CA LEU A 55 -26.97 11.23 3.50
C LEU A 55 -28.09 12.20 3.14
N ALA A 56 -28.92 12.53 4.13
CA ALA A 56 -29.99 13.52 4.03
C ALA A 56 -29.67 14.71 4.95
N PRO A 57 -28.94 15.74 4.46
CA PRO A 57 -28.69 16.96 5.21
C PRO A 57 -29.91 17.89 5.18
N ARG A 58 -30.24 18.49 6.32
CA ARG A 58 -31.25 19.53 6.48
C ARG A 58 -30.72 20.65 7.37
N ALA A 59 -30.90 21.89 6.96
CA ALA A 59 -30.59 23.07 7.78
C ALA A 59 -31.77 23.37 8.71
N GLU A 60 -31.49 23.55 9.99
CA GLU A 60 -32.44 23.94 11.03
C GLU A 60 -32.10 25.35 11.52
N PHE A 61 -33.07 26.25 11.37
CA PHE A 61 -32.97 27.63 11.83
C PHE A 61 -33.61 27.79 13.22
N PRO A 62 -33.09 28.67 14.08
CA PRO A 62 -33.78 29.14 15.28
C PRO A 62 -35.18 29.71 14.96
N GLU A 63 -36.14 29.58 15.89
CA GLU A 63 -37.53 30.03 15.71
C GLU A 63 -37.69 31.53 15.42
N ALA A 64 -36.78 32.36 15.93
CA ALA A 64 -36.76 33.79 15.68
C ALA A 64 -35.34 34.25 15.31
N LEU A 65 -35.18 34.68 14.06
CA LEU A 65 -33.95 35.27 13.54
C LEU A 65 -34.13 36.76 13.41
N ARG A 66 -33.21 37.56 13.94
CA ARG A 66 -33.20 39.01 13.73
C ARG A 66 -32.11 39.39 12.74
N MET A 67 -32.36 40.43 11.94
CA MET A 67 -31.36 41.04 11.07
C MET A 67 -30.08 41.38 11.86
N ASP A 68 -28.92 41.05 11.29
CA ASP A 68 -27.56 41.22 11.86
C ASP A 68 -27.26 40.46 13.17
N GLY A 69 -28.16 39.63 13.66
CA GLY A 69 -27.88 38.72 14.77
C GLY A 69 -26.94 37.59 14.33
N ARG A 70 -25.85 37.36 15.07
CA ARG A 70 -25.09 36.11 14.96
C ARG A 70 -25.90 34.99 15.59
N PHE A 71 -26.08 33.88 14.88
CA PHE A 71 -26.78 32.70 15.38
C PHE A 71 -26.06 31.41 14.95
N ALA A 72 -26.30 30.35 15.73
CA ALA A 72 -25.82 29.01 15.42
C ALA A 72 -26.78 28.33 14.44
N LEU A 73 -26.42 28.28 13.15
CA LEU A 73 -27.10 27.48 12.14
C LEU A 73 -26.84 25.99 12.40
N ARG A 74 -27.89 25.22 12.71
CA ARG A 74 -27.76 23.79 12.99
C ARG A 74 -27.95 22.98 11.71
N LEU A 75 -26.96 22.19 11.33
CA LEU A 75 -27.08 21.21 10.25
C LEU A 75 -27.37 19.84 10.85
N ARG A 76 -28.56 19.29 10.56
CA ARG A 76 -28.93 17.91 10.90
C ARG A 76 -28.66 17.00 9.71
N VAL A 77 -27.95 15.91 9.93
CA VAL A 77 -27.61 14.94 8.89
C VAL A 77 -28.03 13.55 9.35
N ALA A 78 -28.91 12.91 8.59
CA ALA A 78 -29.31 11.52 8.79
C ALA A 78 -28.65 10.59 7.76
N ASN A 79 -28.24 9.40 8.18
CA ASN A 79 -27.70 8.37 7.29
C ASN A 79 -28.72 7.25 7.07
N GLY A 80 -29.44 7.29 5.93
CA GLY A 80 -30.40 6.25 5.55
C GLY A 80 -29.75 5.04 4.82
N GLY A 81 -28.43 5.00 4.74
CA GLY A 81 -27.70 4.01 3.93
C GLY A 81 -27.24 2.79 4.71
N ARG A 82 -26.63 1.85 3.98
CA ARG A 82 -26.00 0.64 4.55
C ARG A 82 -24.55 0.86 5.03
N TRP A 83 -23.96 2.01 4.72
CA TRP A 83 -22.54 2.29 4.95
C TRP A 83 -22.37 3.42 5.95
N THR A 84 -21.40 3.30 6.87
CA THR A 84 -20.99 4.39 7.76
C THR A 84 -20.36 5.51 6.94
N ALA A 85 -20.92 6.72 7.03
CA ALA A 85 -20.27 7.92 6.51
C ALA A 85 -19.26 8.42 7.55
N ARG A 86 -18.07 8.83 7.13
CA ARG A 86 -16.95 9.12 8.04
C ARG A 86 -16.31 10.47 7.77
N ALA A 87 -15.77 11.06 8.84
CA ALA A 87 -15.17 12.39 8.84
C ALA A 87 -16.04 13.38 8.06
N LEU A 88 -17.33 13.38 8.40
CA LEU A 88 -18.26 14.36 7.85
C LEU A 88 -17.95 15.71 8.48
N GLU A 89 -17.94 16.75 7.66
CA GLU A 89 -17.80 18.13 8.10
C GLU A 89 -18.86 18.98 7.42
N ALA A 90 -19.52 19.82 8.21
CA ALA A 90 -20.36 20.90 7.70
C ALA A 90 -19.47 22.11 7.48
N ARG A 91 -19.55 22.75 6.31
CA ARG A 91 -18.69 23.88 5.96
C ARG A 91 -19.50 25.03 5.36
N ARG A 92 -19.20 26.25 5.79
CA ARG A 92 -19.69 27.51 5.22
C ARG A 92 -18.53 28.49 5.16
N GLY A 93 -17.97 28.71 3.97
CA GLY A 93 -16.77 29.56 3.82
C GLY A 93 -15.56 29.02 4.62
N PRO A 94 -14.93 29.81 5.51
CA PRO A 94 -13.84 29.36 6.38
C PRO A 94 -14.33 28.51 7.57
N ASP A 95 -15.58 28.68 8.00
CA ASP A 95 -16.13 28.00 9.16
C ASP A 95 -16.43 26.53 8.84
N ALA A 96 -15.93 25.65 9.70
CA ALA A 96 -16.11 24.21 9.57
C ALA A 96 -16.45 23.61 10.94
N ALA A 97 -17.50 22.77 10.95
CA ALA A 97 -17.94 22.06 12.15
C ALA A 97 -17.89 20.55 11.88
N PRO A 98 -17.11 19.78 12.67
CA PRO A 98 -16.98 18.34 12.49
C PRO A 98 -18.26 17.62 12.96
N LEU A 99 -18.79 16.73 12.11
CA LEU A 99 -19.88 15.80 12.43
C LEU A 99 -19.35 14.41 12.83
N GLY A 100 -18.09 14.10 12.51
CA GLY A 100 -17.45 12.84 12.90
C GLY A 100 -17.89 11.63 12.06
N GLU A 101 -18.07 10.47 12.71
CA GLU A 101 -18.58 9.25 12.07
C GLU A 101 -20.09 9.10 12.27
N LEU A 102 -20.80 8.77 11.20
CA LEU A 102 -22.25 8.59 11.17
C LEU A 102 -22.62 7.18 10.70
N PRO A 103 -22.90 6.24 11.63
CA PRO A 103 -23.35 4.88 11.31
C PRO A 103 -24.67 4.82 10.52
N PRO A 104 -24.97 3.70 9.85
CA PRO A 104 -26.30 3.43 9.29
C PRO A 104 -27.41 3.68 10.31
N GLY A 105 -28.44 4.44 9.94
CA GLY A 105 -29.59 4.75 10.80
C GLY A 105 -29.33 5.81 11.88
N ALA A 106 -28.10 6.31 12.01
CA ALA A 106 -27.77 7.35 12.99
C ALA A 106 -27.98 8.76 12.44
N GLU A 107 -28.12 9.72 13.36
CA GLU A 107 -28.19 11.14 13.06
C GLU A 107 -27.10 11.91 13.81
N ALA A 108 -26.58 12.97 13.18
CA ALA A 108 -25.64 13.90 13.79
C ALA A 108 -26.08 15.34 13.54
N ARG A 109 -25.65 16.23 14.44
CA ARG A 109 -25.92 17.66 14.37
C ARG A 109 -24.61 18.42 14.49
N ALA A 110 -24.45 19.46 13.68
CA ALA A 110 -23.34 20.40 13.78
C ALA A 110 -23.88 21.83 13.81
N ALA A 111 -23.23 22.69 14.58
CA ALA A 111 -23.56 24.11 14.64
C ALA A 111 -22.48 24.91 13.92
N LEU A 112 -22.89 25.81 13.03
CA LEU A 112 -22.03 26.77 12.33
C LEU A 112 -22.50 28.17 12.66
N ASP A 113 -21.58 29.10 12.83
CA ASP A 113 -21.96 30.50 13.01
C ASP A 113 -22.45 31.11 11.70
N ALA A 114 -23.51 31.91 11.83
CA ALA A 114 -24.23 32.47 10.71
C ALA A 114 -24.74 33.88 11.04
N GLN A 115 -24.76 34.75 10.02
CA GLN A 115 -25.43 36.05 10.06
C GLN A 115 -26.30 36.20 8.81
N LEU A 116 -27.49 36.78 9.00
CA LEU A 116 -28.38 37.20 7.92
C LEU A 116 -28.35 38.74 7.83
N PRO A 117 -27.73 39.31 6.80
CA PRO A 117 -27.50 40.76 6.71
C PRO A 117 -28.71 41.54 6.20
N TRP A 118 -29.71 40.87 5.63
CA TRP A 118 -30.91 41.51 5.08
C TRP A 118 -32.14 41.12 5.88
N ARG A 119 -33.10 42.04 6.03
CA ARG A 119 -34.47 41.71 6.47
C ARG A 119 -35.18 40.88 5.38
N GLY A 120 -35.99 39.92 5.80
CA GLY A 120 -36.80 39.08 4.91
C GLY A 120 -36.13 37.75 4.55
N LEU A 121 -36.48 37.20 3.37
CA LEU A 121 -35.97 35.89 2.94
C LEU A 121 -34.48 35.99 2.56
N ASN A 122 -33.64 35.23 3.24
CA ASN A 122 -32.21 35.13 2.95
C ASN A 122 -31.86 33.70 2.53
N GLU A 123 -31.15 33.56 1.42
CA GLU A 123 -30.54 32.31 0.99
C GLU A 123 -29.10 32.25 1.54
N VAL A 124 -28.80 31.23 2.33
CA VAL A 124 -27.47 31.03 2.90
C VAL A 124 -26.58 30.35 1.86
N GLU A 125 -25.78 31.13 1.14
CA GLU A 125 -24.83 30.61 0.17
C GLU A 125 -23.63 29.89 0.81
N GLY A 126 -23.09 28.91 0.09
CA GLY A 126 -21.84 28.25 0.44
C GLY A 126 -21.92 27.19 1.54
N LEU A 127 -23.13 26.88 2.05
CA LEU A 127 -23.34 25.78 2.99
C LEU A 127 -23.22 24.43 2.27
N CYS A 128 -22.29 23.59 2.71
CA CYS A 128 -22.10 22.27 2.14
C CYS A 128 -21.67 21.23 3.16
N LEU A 129 -22.08 19.99 2.91
CA LEU A 129 -21.59 18.81 3.61
C LEU A 129 -20.41 18.22 2.83
N GLN A 130 -19.29 17.98 3.49
CA GLN A 130 -18.09 17.43 2.85
C GLN A 130 -17.57 16.18 3.56
N SER A 131 -16.86 15.34 2.80
CA SER A 131 -16.06 14.23 3.33
C SER A 131 -14.91 13.93 2.36
N ALA A 132 -13.76 13.54 2.91
CA ALA A 132 -12.58 13.12 2.14
C ALA A 132 -12.12 11.69 2.47
N GLN A 133 -12.88 10.93 3.27
CA GLN A 133 -12.54 9.54 3.64
C GLN A 133 -12.77 8.57 2.47
N PRO A 134 -12.10 7.40 2.42
CA PRO A 134 -11.25 6.80 3.46
C PRO A 134 -9.78 7.23 3.40
N PHE A 135 -9.28 7.70 2.26
CA PHE A 135 -7.84 7.97 2.06
C PHE A 135 -7.49 9.44 1.81
N GLY A 136 -8.42 10.38 1.81
CA GLY A 136 -8.10 11.80 1.58
C GLY A 136 -7.74 12.16 0.13
N LEU A 137 -7.80 11.22 -0.82
CA LEU A 137 -7.44 11.40 -2.23
C LEU A 137 -8.50 12.18 -3.02
N LEU A 138 -9.76 11.97 -2.66
CA LEU A 138 -10.92 12.59 -3.29
C LEU A 138 -11.74 13.29 -2.21
N ARG A 139 -12.35 14.41 -2.56
CA ARG A 139 -13.27 15.14 -1.70
C ARG A 139 -14.65 15.11 -2.32
N TRP A 140 -15.60 14.57 -1.58
CA TRP A 140 -17.01 14.67 -1.88
C TRP A 140 -17.57 15.92 -1.20
N SER A 141 -18.38 16.68 -1.92
CA SER A 141 -19.14 17.81 -1.39
C SER A 141 -20.58 17.77 -1.91
N ARG A 142 -21.54 18.08 -1.03
CA ARG A 142 -22.95 18.25 -1.38
C ARG A 142 -23.44 19.61 -0.85
N PRO A 143 -23.88 20.53 -1.72
CA PRO A 143 -24.49 21.77 -1.26
C PRO A 143 -25.78 21.44 -0.50
N VAL A 144 -26.08 22.26 0.51
CA VAL A 144 -27.30 22.16 1.31
C VAL A 144 -28.04 23.48 1.14
N ALA A 145 -29.25 23.41 0.58
CA ALA A 145 -30.13 24.58 0.50
C ALA A 145 -30.55 24.99 1.92
N ALA A 146 -30.45 26.28 2.21
CA ALA A 146 -30.77 26.83 3.52
C ALA A 146 -31.36 28.23 3.32
N GLU A 147 -32.68 28.33 3.47
CA GLU A 147 -33.43 29.58 3.38
C GLU A 147 -33.98 29.93 4.76
N GLY A 148 -33.60 31.12 5.26
CA GLY A 148 -34.04 31.62 6.56
C GLY A 148 -34.74 32.96 6.42
N LEU A 149 -35.80 33.18 7.20
CA LEU A 149 -36.49 34.47 7.28
C LEU A 149 -35.88 35.29 8.43
N ALA A 150 -35.28 36.43 8.10
CA ALA A 150 -34.77 37.38 9.09
C ALA A 150 -35.85 38.44 9.42
N LEU A 151 -36.26 38.48 10.68
CA LEU A 151 -37.17 39.49 11.22
C LEU A 151 -36.47 40.87 11.27
N PRO A 152 -37.23 41.96 11.10
CA PRO A 152 -36.72 43.32 11.27
C PRO A 152 -36.11 43.52 12.67
N ARG A 153 -35.01 44.27 12.74
CA ARG A 153 -34.43 44.69 14.02
C ARG A 153 -35.23 45.89 14.54
N PRO A 154 -35.79 45.85 15.77
CA PRO A 154 -36.44 47.02 16.36
C PRO A 154 -35.40 48.13 16.56
N LEU A 155 -35.74 49.36 16.18
CA LEU A 155 -34.85 50.51 16.33
C LEU A 155 -34.76 50.89 17.82
N GLU A 156 -33.58 50.71 18.43
CA GLU A 156 -33.35 51.12 19.82
C GLU A 156 -33.34 52.66 19.93
N GLY A 157 -34.04 53.22 20.92
CA GLY A 157 -34.08 54.67 21.16
C GLY A 157 -35.04 55.46 20.24
N THR A 158 -35.99 54.81 19.56
CA THR A 158 -37.04 55.54 18.81
C THR A 158 -37.81 56.48 19.75
N ALA A 159 -37.94 57.76 19.36
CA ALA A 159 -38.70 58.73 20.12
C ALA A 159 -40.19 58.34 20.18
N GLU A 160 -40.87 58.65 21.29
CA GLU A 160 -42.29 58.34 21.49
C GLU A 160 -43.15 58.98 20.38
N GLU A 161 -42.74 60.14 19.86
CA GLU A 161 -43.36 60.86 18.74
C GLU A 161 -43.29 60.08 17.41
N GLU A 162 -42.13 59.48 17.09
CA GLU A 162 -41.96 58.67 15.86
C GLU A 162 -42.81 57.39 15.91
N ILE A 163 -42.96 56.79 17.10
CA ILE A 163 -43.80 55.60 17.29
C ILE A 163 -45.28 55.95 17.23
N SER A 164 -45.68 57.06 17.86
CA SER A 164 -47.05 57.57 17.84
C SER A 164 -47.51 57.90 16.42
N ALA A 165 -46.63 58.50 15.60
CA ALA A 165 -46.92 58.78 14.19
C ALA A 165 -47.17 57.52 13.34
N LEU A 166 -46.63 56.37 13.73
CA LEU A 166 -46.86 55.07 13.07
C LEU A 166 -48.10 54.33 13.61
N CYS A 167 -48.66 54.79 14.72
CA CYS A 167 -49.75 54.13 15.44
C CYS A 167 -51.07 54.89 15.27
N GLU A 168 -52.03 54.30 14.57
CA GLU A 168 -53.41 54.76 14.59
C GLU A 168 -54.16 54.02 15.71
N SER A 169 -54.44 54.71 16.81
CA SER A 169 -55.37 54.21 17.81
C SER A 169 -56.79 54.36 17.29
N SER A 170 -57.46 53.23 17.04
CA SER A 170 -58.86 53.25 16.65
C SER A 170 -59.72 53.29 17.90
N GLY A 171 -60.19 54.49 18.25
CA GLY A 171 -61.42 54.71 18.98
C GLY A 171 -61.28 54.81 20.50
N LEU A 172 -61.66 55.99 21.00
CA LEU A 172 -62.48 56.11 22.21
C LEU A 172 -63.66 55.13 22.09
N GLU A 173 -63.56 53.95 22.69
CA GLU A 173 -64.78 53.25 23.10
C GLU A 173 -65.40 54.11 24.21
N ARG A 174 -66.67 54.51 24.05
CA ARG A 174 -67.42 55.11 25.15
C ARG A 174 -67.25 54.19 26.35
N PRO A 175 -66.84 54.70 27.52
CA PRO A 175 -66.63 53.84 28.67
C PRO A 175 -67.90 53.00 28.90
N ARG A 176 -67.71 51.70 29.04
CA ARG A 176 -68.76 50.74 29.41
C ARG A 176 -68.57 50.40 30.88
N ARG A 177 -69.65 50.11 31.57
CA ARG A 177 -69.63 49.64 32.95
C ARG A 177 -68.90 48.29 33.02
N GLY A 178 -67.89 48.17 33.87
CA GLY A 178 -67.06 46.98 34.03
C GLY A 178 -66.33 46.92 35.38
N ALA A 179 -65.34 46.03 35.49
CA ALA A 179 -64.61 45.75 36.73
C ALA A 179 -63.20 46.36 36.77
N GLY A 180 -62.97 47.48 36.07
CA GLY A 180 -61.70 48.22 36.10
C GLY A 180 -61.55 49.11 37.33
N ASP A 181 -60.55 49.99 37.31
CA ASP A 181 -60.15 50.80 38.46
C ASP A 181 -60.57 52.29 38.35
N GLU A 182 -61.04 52.74 37.18
CA GLU A 182 -61.52 54.11 36.99
C GLU A 182 -63.03 54.22 37.22
N LEU A 183 -63.46 55.28 37.93
CA LEU A 183 -64.86 55.52 38.27
C LEU A 183 -65.68 55.85 37.00
N TYR A 184 -66.64 54.99 36.65
CA TYR A 184 -67.61 55.22 35.57
C TYR A 184 -68.76 56.12 36.01
N GLY A 185 -69.23 55.94 37.24
CA GLY A 185 -70.36 56.67 37.80
C GLY A 185 -70.74 56.14 39.17
N ALA A 186 -71.81 56.70 39.75
CA ALA A 186 -72.38 56.20 41.00
C ALA A 186 -73.88 56.03 40.84
N ARG A 187 -74.41 54.89 41.31
CA ARG A 187 -75.86 54.61 41.28
C ARG A 187 -76.38 54.16 42.65
N PRO A 188 -77.70 54.17 42.89
CA PRO A 188 -78.27 53.64 44.12
C PRO A 188 -77.89 52.16 44.33
N TYR A 189 -77.62 51.79 45.57
CA TYR A 189 -77.34 50.43 46.02
C TYR A 189 -78.52 49.50 45.70
N GLN A 190 -78.24 48.33 45.14
CA GLN A 190 -79.20 47.25 44.92
C GLN A 190 -78.78 46.01 45.71
N SER A 191 -79.74 45.18 46.10
CA SER A 191 -79.49 43.97 46.87
C SER A 191 -78.60 43.01 46.06
N GLY A 192 -77.41 42.69 46.58
CA GLY A 192 -76.38 41.91 45.89
C GLY A 192 -75.12 42.69 45.50
N ASP A 193 -75.13 44.03 45.61
CA ASP A 193 -73.93 44.83 45.39
C ASP A 193 -72.89 44.65 46.51
N GLU A 194 -71.61 44.56 46.14
CA GLU A 194 -70.51 44.38 47.09
C GLU A 194 -70.31 45.62 47.96
N ALA A 195 -70.30 45.43 49.29
CA ALA A 195 -70.19 46.51 50.26
C ALA A 195 -68.91 47.37 50.10
N ARG A 196 -67.83 46.80 49.55
CA ARG A 196 -66.57 47.52 49.31
C ARG A 196 -66.69 48.62 48.25
N LEU A 197 -67.68 48.55 47.37
CA LEU A 197 -67.89 49.49 46.28
C LEU A 197 -68.80 50.67 46.72
N ILE A 198 -69.26 50.71 47.98
CA ILE A 198 -70.11 51.80 48.48
C ILE A 198 -69.35 53.12 48.46
N ASN A 199 -69.91 54.12 47.78
CA ASN A 199 -69.41 55.48 47.82
C ASN A 199 -69.91 56.17 49.09
N TRP A 200 -69.16 56.03 50.18
CA TRP A 200 -69.52 56.62 51.47
C TRP A 200 -69.70 58.14 51.40
N LYS A 201 -68.91 58.82 50.57
CA LYS A 201 -68.94 60.29 50.46
C LYS A 201 -70.21 60.79 49.78
N LEU A 202 -70.65 60.11 48.72
CA LEU A 202 -71.90 60.44 48.02
C LEU A 202 -73.12 60.00 48.84
N THR A 203 -73.03 58.84 49.51
CA THR A 203 -74.07 58.30 50.38
C THR A 203 -74.39 59.24 51.54
N LEU A 204 -73.36 59.78 52.21
CA LEU A 204 -73.51 60.75 53.29
C LEU A 204 -74.16 62.06 52.83
N ARG A 205 -73.90 62.49 51.58
CA ARG A 205 -74.46 63.74 51.03
C ARG A 205 -75.90 63.60 50.54
N ALA A 206 -76.26 62.44 50.00
CA ALA A 206 -77.57 62.23 49.36
C ALA A 206 -78.61 61.54 50.27
N GLY A 207 -78.20 61.06 51.46
CA GLY A 207 -79.08 60.38 52.41
C GLY A 207 -79.59 59.01 51.94
N LYS A 208 -79.03 58.47 50.85
CA LYS A 208 -79.36 57.17 50.25
C LYS A 208 -78.06 56.48 49.84
N THR A 209 -77.97 55.16 49.97
CA THR A 209 -76.73 54.41 49.68
C THR A 209 -76.43 54.36 48.19
N PHE A 210 -75.23 54.81 47.80
CA PHE A 210 -74.71 54.74 46.44
C PHE A 210 -73.51 53.81 46.35
N VAL A 211 -73.38 53.13 45.22
CA VAL A 211 -72.26 52.24 44.88
C VAL A 211 -71.52 52.83 43.68
N ASN A 212 -70.19 52.87 43.75
CA ASN A 212 -69.31 53.21 42.65
C ASN A 212 -69.37 52.12 41.58
N GLU A 213 -69.65 52.54 40.35
CA GLU A 213 -69.47 51.72 39.16
C GLU A 213 -68.13 52.09 38.52
N PHE A 214 -67.39 51.09 38.07
CA PHE A 214 -66.10 51.28 37.43
C PHE A 214 -66.18 51.02 35.92
N THR A 215 -65.24 51.54 35.15
CA THR A 215 -65.16 51.32 33.71
C THR A 215 -64.61 49.93 33.40
N GLU A 216 -65.02 49.33 32.28
CA GLU A 216 -64.29 48.21 31.69
C GLU A 216 -62.96 48.73 31.14
N ALA A 217 -61.84 48.07 31.41
CA ALA A 217 -60.54 48.48 30.89
C ALA A 217 -60.58 48.45 29.35
N ALA A 218 -60.70 49.63 28.74
CA ALA A 218 -60.69 49.79 27.29
C ALA A 218 -59.34 49.28 26.77
N GLY A 219 -59.34 48.08 26.18
CA GLY A 219 -58.16 47.55 25.52
C GLY A 219 -57.88 48.40 24.29
N ALA A 220 -57.05 49.45 24.43
CA ALA A 220 -56.73 50.33 23.33
C ALA A 220 -56.24 49.50 22.12
N LYS A 221 -56.98 49.62 21.01
CA LYS A 221 -56.68 48.94 19.76
C LYS A 221 -55.74 49.81 18.93
N VAL A 222 -54.50 49.35 18.78
CA VAL A 222 -53.44 50.08 18.08
C VAL A 222 -53.20 49.47 16.71
N THR A 223 -53.36 50.25 15.65
CA THR A 223 -52.98 49.85 14.29
C THR A 223 -51.60 50.43 13.97
N VAL A 224 -50.58 49.59 13.84
CA VAL A 224 -49.25 50.03 13.40
C VAL A 224 -49.20 50.02 11.87
N ARG A 225 -48.86 51.15 11.25
CA ARG A 225 -48.76 51.30 9.78
C ARG A 225 -47.33 51.04 9.30
N ALA A 226 -47.19 50.27 8.23
CA ALA A 226 -45.92 50.08 7.52
C ALA A 226 -46.14 50.07 6.01
N ASP A 227 -45.52 50.97 5.26
CA ASP A 227 -45.65 51.01 3.81
C ASP A 227 -44.54 50.18 3.13
N ALA A 228 -44.86 49.55 1.99
CA ALA A 228 -43.92 48.73 1.21
C ALA A 228 -42.82 49.57 0.54
N GLY A 229 -43.08 50.86 0.29
CA GLY A 229 -42.09 51.83 -0.22
C GLY A 229 -41.31 52.57 0.86
N ALA A 230 -41.63 52.36 2.14
CA ALA A 230 -40.93 53.02 3.23
C ALA A 230 -39.51 52.44 3.42
N GLY A 231 -38.52 53.30 3.65
CA GLY A 231 -37.14 52.87 3.86
C GLY A 231 -36.97 51.95 5.09
N GLU A 232 -35.88 51.19 5.15
CA GLU A 232 -35.62 50.18 6.21
C GLU A 232 -35.71 50.73 7.65
N ARG A 233 -35.45 52.03 7.84
CA ARG A 233 -35.62 52.71 9.14
C ARG A 233 -37.08 52.75 9.59
N ALA A 234 -38.03 53.03 8.70
CA ALA A 234 -39.45 53.08 9.01
C ALA A 234 -40.00 51.70 9.38
N ILE A 235 -39.48 50.64 8.73
CA ILE A 235 -39.85 49.26 9.00
C ILE A 235 -39.29 48.80 10.35
N SER A 236 -38.07 49.21 10.68
CA SER A 236 -37.45 48.97 11.99
C SER A 236 -38.18 49.73 13.12
N ALA A 237 -38.70 50.92 12.83
CA ALA A 237 -39.54 51.69 13.75
C ALA A 237 -40.93 51.05 13.95
N ALA A 238 -41.56 50.53 12.89
CA ALA A 238 -42.81 49.76 12.99
C ALA A 238 -42.63 48.47 13.81
N ALA A 239 -41.49 47.78 13.66
CA ALA A 239 -41.15 46.63 14.51
C ALA A 239 -41.02 47.03 16.00
N ALA A 240 -40.37 48.15 16.29
CA ALA A 240 -40.27 48.68 17.66
C ALA A 240 -41.63 49.06 18.25
N ALA A 241 -42.52 49.66 17.44
CA ALA A 241 -43.89 49.98 17.83
C ALA A 241 -44.71 48.72 18.19
N LEU A 242 -44.61 47.67 17.37
CA LEU A 242 -45.26 46.38 17.64
C LEU A 242 -44.72 45.72 18.92
N GLU A 243 -43.40 45.72 19.13
CA GLU A 243 -42.81 45.18 20.37
C GLU A 243 -43.28 45.96 21.61
N ARG A 244 -43.35 47.29 21.55
CA ARG A 244 -43.89 48.10 22.66
C ARG A 244 -45.38 47.81 22.92
N CYS A 245 -46.19 47.65 21.88
CA CYS A 245 -47.59 47.28 22.03
C CYS A 245 -47.74 45.91 22.71
N ALA A 246 -46.92 44.93 22.32
CA ALA A 246 -46.92 43.61 22.94
C ALA A 246 -46.47 43.64 24.40
N VAL A 247 -45.48 44.47 24.76
CA VAL A 247 -45.02 44.65 26.16
C VAL A 247 -46.08 45.36 27.01
N ARG A 248 -46.78 46.35 26.45
CA ARG A 248 -47.88 47.08 27.14
C ARG A 248 -49.19 46.29 27.23
N GLY A 249 -49.27 45.10 26.62
CA GLY A 249 -50.46 44.24 26.68
C GLY A 249 -51.68 44.76 25.92
N VAL A 250 -51.53 45.78 25.07
CA VAL A 250 -52.62 46.34 24.24
C VAL A 250 -52.94 45.43 23.06
N GLN A 251 -54.17 45.51 22.55
CA GLN A 251 -54.54 44.83 21.29
C GLN A 251 -53.93 45.60 20.13
N PHE A 252 -53.12 44.94 19.30
CA PHE A 252 -52.49 45.58 18.15
C PHE A 252 -52.71 44.80 16.87
N ARG A 253 -52.53 45.47 15.73
CA ARG A 253 -52.47 44.86 14.39
C ARG A 253 -51.45 45.60 13.52
N LEU A 254 -50.95 44.93 12.49
CA LEU A 254 -50.13 45.53 11.44
C LEU A 254 -51.02 45.85 10.22
N ALA A 255 -50.93 47.08 9.72
CA ALA A 255 -51.52 47.51 8.45
C ALA A 255 -50.40 47.82 7.45
N ALA A 256 -50.23 46.93 6.47
CA ALA A 256 -49.22 47.03 5.45
C ALA A 256 -49.84 47.24 4.06
N GLY A 257 -50.03 48.50 3.67
CA GLY A 257 -50.82 48.87 2.50
C GLY A 257 -52.28 48.39 2.64
N HIS A 258 -52.73 47.53 1.72
CA HIS A 258 -54.07 46.94 1.75
C HIS A 258 -54.17 45.68 2.63
N ASP A 259 -53.05 45.08 3.05
CA ASP A 259 -53.05 43.87 3.88
C ASP A 259 -53.06 44.26 5.38
N LYS A 260 -54.06 43.78 6.12
CA LYS A 260 -54.24 44.06 7.55
C LYS A 260 -54.33 42.75 8.32
N THR A 261 -53.53 42.62 9.38
CA THR A 261 -53.68 41.50 10.32
C THR A 261 -54.94 41.69 11.18
N PRO A 262 -55.54 40.61 11.72
CA PRO A 262 -56.55 40.75 12.78
C PRO A 262 -55.93 41.42 14.01
N PHE A 263 -56.76 41.98 14.89
CA PHE A 263 -56.29 42.44 16.21
C PHE A 263 -55.98 41.24 17.10
N GLY A 264 -54.86 41.30 17.81
CA GLY A 264 -54.48 40.29 18.79
C GLY A 264 -53.56 40.83 19.87
N THR A 265 -53.27 40.00 20.86
CA THR A 265 -52.42 40.31 22.02
C THR A 265 -51.34 39.23 22.19
N GLY A 266 -50.27 39.60 22.90
CA GLY A 266 -49.23 38.66 23.32
C GLY A 266 -48.21 38.30 22.24
N ARG A 267 -47.26 37.43 22.63
CA ARG A 267 -46.06 37.10 21.83
C ARG A 267 -46.37 36.38 20.52
N GLY A 268 -47.35 35.48 20.48
CA GLY A 268 -47.72 34.76 19.25
C GLY A 268 -48.23 35.71 18.16
N HIS A 269 -49.02 36.72 18.55
CA HIS A 269 -49.52 37.74 17.62
C HIS A 269 -48.41 38.69 17.15
N LEU A 270 -47.49 39.05 18.04
CA LEU A 270 -46.29 39.82 17.70
C LEU A 270 -45.46 39.11 16.62
N THR A 271 -45.19 37.81 16.76
CA THR A 271 -44.44 37.02 15.77
C THR A 271 -45.13 37.02 14.41
N LEU A 272 -46.46 36.87 14.36
CA LEU A 272 -47.23 36.94 13.11
C LEU A 272 -47.11 38.30 12.42
N CYS A 273 -47.18 39.40 13.19
CA CYS A 273 -47.00 40.74 12.65
C CYS A 273 -45.56 40.96 12.15
N LEU A 274 -44.55 40.51 12.89
CA LEU A 274 -43.14 40.62 12.50
C LEU A 274 -42.79 39.78 11.27
N ASP A 275 -43.38 38.59 11.08
CA ASP A 275 -43.20 37.76 9.87
C ASP A 275 -43.71 38.50 8.62
N ARG A 276 -44.92 39.07 8.69
CA ARG A 276 -45.46 39.88 7.60
C ARG A 276 -44.61 41.11 7.35
N LEU A 277 -44.18 41.79 8.41
CA LEU A 277 -43.31 42.95 8.33
C LEU A 277 -41.94 42.60 7.70
N ALA A 278 -41.41 41.39 7.91
CA ALA A 278 -40.17 40.93 7.30
C ALA A 278 -40.28 40.73 5.77
N ARG A 279 -41.46 40.37 5.26
CA ARG A 279 -41.71 40.09 3.84
C ARG A 279 -42.10 41.32 3.02
N LEU A 280 -42.29 42.48 3.66
CA LEU A 280 -42.73 43.70 2.97
C LEU A 280 -41.65 44.31 2.08
N GLY A 281 -42.09 44.77 0.90
CA GLY A 281 -41.26 45.43 -0.10
C GLY A 281 -40.10 44.55 -0.54
N ALA A 282 -38.89 45.03 -0.27
CA ALA A 282 -37.64 44.42 -0.70
C ALA A 282 -37.31 43.07 -0.02
N GLY A 283 -37.94 42.75 1.12
CA GLY A 283 -37.74 41.52 1.90
C GLY A 283 -38.57 40.31 1.43
N GLY A 284 -39.50 40.50 0.49
CA GLY A 284 -40.32 39.42 -0.08
C GLY A 284 -39.60 38.57 -1.12
N LYS A 285 -38.45 39.04 -1.63
CA LYS A 285 -37.60 38.27 -2.56
C LYS A 285 -36.41 37.69 -1.79
N ALA A 286 -36.11 36.41 -2.04
CA ALA A 286 -34.91 35.77 -1.48
C ALA A 286 -33.65 36.50 -1.94
N ARG A 287 -32.78 36.86 -0.99
CA ARG A 287 -31.50 37.51 -1.25
C ARG A 287 -30.34 36.61 -0.83
N PRO A 288 -29.27 36.51 -1.63
CA PRO A 288 -28.10 35.77 -1.22
C PRO A 288 -27.43 36.49 -0.04
N ALA A 289 -27.27 35.78 1.06
CA ALA A 289 -26.46 36.25 2.18
C ALA A 289 -24.98 36.11 1.79
N PRO A 290 -24.19 37.20 1.71
CA PRO A 290 -22.78 37.13 1.37
C PRO A 290 -22.02 36.14 2.25
N ALA A 291 -21.07 35.43 1.65
CA ALA A 291 -20.15 34.61 2.40
C ALA A 291 -19.33 35.49 3.37
N PRO A 292 -19.01 35.02 4.58
CA PRO A 292 -18.18 35.78 5.52
C PRO A 292 -16.86 36.22 4.85
N ALA A 293 -16.51 37.50 5.02
CA ALA A 293 -15.31 38.08 4.44
C ALA A 293 -14.03 37.48 5.07
N GLY A 294 -13.33 36.67 4.28
CA GLY A 294 -11.87 36.45 4.28
C GLY A 294 -11.15 36.18 5.60
N ALA A 295 -11.04 34.90 5.97
CA ALA A 295 -9.74 34.36 6.40
C ALA A 295 -9.17 33.58 5.20
N ARG A 296 -7.95 33.93 4.75
CA ARG A 296 -7.25 33.19 3.70
C ARG A 296 -7.18 31.72 4.11
N ALA A 297 -7.68 30.85 3.25
CA ALA A 297 -7.69 29.41 3.44
C ALA A 297 -6.27 28.83 3.30
N GLU A 298 -5.38 29.09 4.26
CA GLU A 298 -4.07 28.43 4.29
C GLU A 298 -3.49 28.14 5.69
N ASP A 299 -4.29 28.25 6.75
CA ASP A 299 -3.96 27.61 8.03
C ASP A 299 -4.26 26.11 7.94
N LEU A 300 -3.37 25.40 7.24
CA LEU A 300 -3.24 23.96 7.38
C LEU A 300 -3.05 23.67 8.88
N PRO A 301 -3.91 22.85 9.51
CA PRO A 301 -3.72 22.48 10.90
C PRO A 301 -2.32 21.92 11.10
N ALA A 302 -1.69 22.26 12.24
CA ALA A 302 -0.36 21.83 12.61
C ALA A 302 -0.16 20.34 12.28
N SER A 303 0.86 20.04 11.46
CA SER A 303 1.20 18.66 11.09
C SER A 303 1.37 17.81 12.35
N ASP A 304 0.86 16.58 12.34
CA ASP A 304 1.03 15.63 13.46
C ASP A 304 2.51 15.61 13.91
N PRO A 305 2.80 15.81 15.21
CA PRO A 305 4.17 15.93 15.72
C PRO A 305 5.02 14.66 15.49
N ARG A 306 4.40 13.53 15.12
CA ARG A 306 5.08 12.27 14.81
C ARG A 306 5.63 12.19 13.38
N LEU A 307 5.14 13.04 12.46
CA LEU A 307 5.53 12.99 11.04
C LEU A 307 7.03 13.21 10.79
N PRO A 308 7.73 14.15 11.46
CA PRO A 308 9.18 14.31 11.29
C PRO A 308 9.97 13.04 11.66
N ALA A 309 9.65 12.44 12.80
CA ALA A 309 10.31 11.22 13.27
C ALA A 309 10.09 10.03 12.33
N LEU A 310 8.87 9.89 11.81
CA LEU A 310 8.54 8.84 10.85
C LEU A 310 9.25 9.06 9.51
N THR A 311 9.32 10.31 9.03
CA THR A 311 10.05 10.66 7.79
C THR A 311 11.51 10.24 7.89
N LEU A 312 12.14 10.50 9.03
CA LEU A 312 13.51 10.07 9.29
C LEU A 312 13.67 8.54 9.36
N ALA A 313 12.70 7.83 9.98
CA ALA A 313 12.71 6.37 9.97
C ALA A 313 12.64 5.79 8.53
N GLY A 314 11.88 6.44 7.64
CA GLY A 314 11.82 6.09 6.22
C GLY A 314 13.16 6.27 5.50
N GLY A 315 13.87 7.37 5.77
CA GLY A 315 15.19 7.62 5.21
C GLY A 315 16.23 6.57 5.64
N LEU A 316 16.22 6.20 6.92
CA LEU A 316 17.08 5.13 7.45
C LEU A 316 16.73 3.76 6.86
N LEU A 317 15.44 3.46 6.72
CA LEU A 317 14.98 2.22 6.08
C LEU A 317 15.48 2.11 4.64
N LEU A 318 15.40 3.19 3.87
CA LEU A 318 15.92 3.23 2.50
C LEU A 318 17.44 3.10 2.44
N TYR A 319 18.15 3.78 3.34
CA TYR A 319 19.59 3.65 3.45
C TYR A 319 20.01 2.21 3.75
N ALA A 320 19.31 1.52 4.66
CA ALA A 320 19.50 0.09 4.90
C ALA A 320 19.18 -0.77 3.65
N GLY A 321 18.15 -0.39 2.89
CA GLY A 321 17.79 -1.04 1.63
C GLY A 321 18.86 -0.97 0.54
N LEU A 322 19.72 0.07 0.55
CA LEU A 322 20.79 0.22 -0.43
C LEU A 322 21.92 -0.81 -0.23
N PHE A 323 22.10 -1.36 0.97
CA PHE A 323 23.03 -2.49 1.20
C PHE A 323 22.56 -3.80 0.56
N ILE A 324 21.30 -3.86 0.10
CA ILE A 324 20.73 -5.03 -0.59
C ILE A 324 20.99 -4.96 -2.11
N VAL A 325 21.51 -3.83 -2.62
CA VAL A 325 21.79 -3.63 -4.03
C VAL A 325 23.21 -4.08 -4.34
N ASP A 326 23.34 -5.10 -5.20
CA ASP A 326 24.62 -5.75 -5.50
C ASP A 326 25.60 -4.83 -6.28
N ASP A 327 25.08 -3.85 -7.02
CA ASP A 327 25.87 -2.94 -7.86
C ASP A 327 26.41 -1.70 -7.10
N ILE A 328 26.07 -1.51 -5.82
CA ILE A 328 26.55 -0.36 -5.03
C ILE A 328 27.77 -0.77 -4.21
N GLU A 329 28.85 -0.01 -4.37
CA GLU A 329 30.07 -0.22 -3.58
C GLU A 329 29.80 -0.01 -2.08
N THR A 330 30.06 -1.06 -1.29
CA THR A 330 29.88 -1.04 0.15
C THR A 330 30.71 0.06 0.86
N PRO A 331 31.96 0.35 0.46
CA PRO A 331 32.72 1.48 1.01
C PRO A 331 32.03 2.84 0.85
N LEU A 332 31.38 3.09 -0.29
CA LEU A 332 30.65 4.32 -0.55
C LEU A 332 29.48 4.49 0.43
N LEU A 333 28.73 3.40 0.67
CA LEU A 333 27.63 3.41 1.64
C LEU A 333 28.16 3.76 3.03
N PHE A 334 29.24 3.13 3.49
CA PHE A 334 29.86 3.48 4.78
C PHE A 334 30.35 4.93 4.85
N ALA A 335 30.88 5.48 3.75
CA ALA A 335 31.29 6.88 3.68
C ALA A 335 30.10 7.87 3.79
N CYS A 336 28.89 7.46 3.37
CA CYS A 336 27.68 8.27 3.56
C CYS A 336 27.08 8.19 4.97
N ALA A 337 27.44 7.18 5.78
CA ALA A 337 26.85 6.96 7.11
C ALA A 337 26.96 8.19 8.05
N PRO A 338 28.11 8.91 8.14
CA PRO A 338 28.24 10.09 8.99
C PRO A 338 27.26 11.21 8.62
N VAL A 339 26.95 11.37 7.33
CA VAL A 339 26.00 12.38 6.85
C VAL A 339 24.58 12.05 7.32
N PHE A 340 24.18 10.77 7.26
CA PHE A 340 22.88 10.32 7.77
C PHE A 340 22.78 10.42 9.30
N VAL A 341 23.87 10.10 10.02
CA VAL A 341 23.95 10.27 11.49
C VAL A 341 23.84 11.74 11.86
N TRP A 342 24.50 12.63 11.13
CA TRP A 342 24.40 14.06 11.36
C TRP A 342 23.00 14.61 11.05
N ALA A 343 22.39 14.17 9.95
CA ALA A 343 20.99 14.47 9.63
C ALA A 343 20.06 14.07 10.78
N TRP A 344 20.30 12.91 11.38
CA TRP A 344 19.56 12.45 12.54
C TRP A 344 19.73 13.35 13.78
N LEU A 345 20.95 13.77 14.08
CA LEU A 345 21.23 14.67 15.19
C LEU A 345 20.60 16.05 14.99
N VAL A 346 20.63 16.60 13.77
CA VAL A 346 20.02 17.89 13.43
C VAL A 346 18.49 17.85 13.58
N VAL A 347 17.83 16.78 13.11
CA VAL A 347 16.37 16.62 13.26
C VAL A 347 15.98 16.49 14.74
N ARG A 348 16.84 15.91 15.58
CA ARG A 348 16.63 15.82 17.04
C ARG A 348 17.02 17.08 17.81
N GLY A 349 17.50 18.12 17.13
CA GLY A 349 17.97 19.36 17.77
C GLY A 349 19.26 19.19 18.58
N ARG A 350 20.05 18.14 18.30
CA ARG A 350 21.29 17.80 19.03
C ARG A 350 22.57 18.17 18.28
N ALA A 351 22.47 18.70 17.07
CA ALA A 351 23.60 19.19 16.30
C ALA A 351 23.27 20.54 15.65
N PRO A 352 24.26 21.43 15.48
CA PRO A 352 24.07 22.70 14.80
C PRO A 352 23.77 22.48 13.31
N ARG A 353 22.98 23.40 12.75
CA ARG A 353 22.69 23.43 11.31
C ARG A 353 23.76 24.23 10.58
N LEU A 354 24.15 23.75 9.41
CA LEU A 354 24.98 24.56 8.51
C LEU A 354 24.16 25.66 7.83
N PRO A 355 24.80 26.75 7.40
CA PRO A 355 24.16 27.83 6.64
C PRO A 355 23.56 27.36 5.30
N ASP A 356 22.47 28.01 4.87
CA ASP A 356 21.74 27.64 3.64
C ASP A 356 22.60 27.81 2.36
N TRP A 357 23.58 28.74 2.35
CA TRP A 357 24.51 28.92 1.22
C TRP A 357 25.43 27.71 1.02
N PHE A 358 25.87 27.07 2.12
CA PHE A 358 26.73 25.89 2.06
C PHE A 358 25.99 24.72 1.40
N TRP A 359 24.73 24.51 1.79
CA TRP A 359 23.88 23.47 1.20
C TRP A 359 23.61 23.71 -0.29
N THR A 360 23.42 24.97 -0.68
CA THR A 360 23.22 25.35 -2.09
C THR A 360 24.47 25.07 -2.91
N LEU A 361 25.66 25.44 -2.40
CA LEU A 361 26.94 25.18 -3.05
C LEU A 361 27.24 23.68 -3.16
N ALA A 362 27.06 22.92 -2.06
CA ALA A 362 27.25 21.47 -2.04
C ALA A 362 26.27 20.74 -2.98
N SER A 363 24.99 21.18 -3.03
CA SER A 363 23.98 20.63 -3.95
C SER A 363 24.36 20.84 -5.40
N THR A 364 24.82 22.04 -5.72
CA THR A 364 25.20 22.42 -7.08
C THR A 364 26.45 21.64 -7.51
N GLY A 365 27.46 21.52 -6.63
CA GLY A 365 28.67 20.75 -6.89
C GLY A 365 28.39 19.25 -7.12
N ILE A 366 27.56 18.63 -6.28
CA ILE A 366 27.22 17.20 -6.42
C ILE A 366 26.36 16.94 -7.66
N LEU A 367 25.43 17.85 -7.99
CA LEU A 367 24.67 17.75 -9.23
C LEU A 367 25.57 17.84 -10.47
N LEU A 368 26.50 18.82 -10.50
CA LEU A 368 27.45 18.97 -11.60
C LEU A 368 28.39 17.76 -11.71
N TYR A 369 28.92 17.27 -10.59
CA TYR A 369 29.72 16.04 -10.57
C TYR A 369 28.93 14.85 -11.12
N THR A 370 27.67 14.69 -10.70
CA THR A 370 26.85 13.56 -11.14
C THR A 370 26.58 13.61 -12.65
N LEU A 371 26.22 14.78 -13.17
CA LEU A 371 25.88 14.97 -14.58
C LEU A 371 27.11 14.92 -15.51
N LEU A 372 28.23 15.52 -15.09
CA LEU A 372 29.40 15.71 -15.96
C LEU A 372 30.43 14.58 -15.84
N VAL A 373 30.54 13.96 -14.67
CA VAL A 373 31.59 12.98 -14.34
C VAL A 373 30.99 11.60 -14.09
N ASP A 374 30.11 11.48 -13.09
CA ASP A 374 29.61 10.18 -12.61
C ASP A 374 28.75 9.44 -13.67
N TRP A 375 27.89 10.14 -14.40
CA TRP A 375 27.14 9.56 -15.52
C TRP A 375 28.03 8.94 -16.59
N ARG A 376 29.22 9.51 -16.85
CA ARG A 376 30.16 8.97 -17.84
C ARG A 376 30.94 7.77 -17.31
N LEU A 377 31.31 7.79 -16.02
CA LEU A 377 32.10 6.74 -15.38
C LEU A 377 31.25 5.52 -15.03
N SER A 378 30.21 5.75 -14.22
CA SER A 378 29.38 4.73 -13.56
C SER A 378 28.15 4.34 -14.39
N GLY A 379 27.80 5.15 -15.39
CA GLY A 379 26.59 4.99 -16.20
C GLY A 379 25.35 5.60 -15.54
N VAL A 380 24.31 5.83 -16.35
CA VAL A 380 23.10 6.60 -15.94
C VAL A 380 22.42 6.01 -14.72
N MET A 381 22.33 4.68 -14.63
CA MET A 381 21.58 4.01 -13.57
C MET A 381 22.25 4.16 -12.20
N ILE A 382 23.57 3.97 -12.11
CA ILE A 382 24.33 4.05 -10.85
C ILE A 382 24.50 5.51 -10.42
N ALA A 383 24.75 6.44 -11.36
CA ALA A 383 24.83 7.85 -10.97
C ALA A 383 23.48 8.42 -10.49
N ASN A 384 22.36 7.94 -11.04
CA ASN A 384 21.03 8.29 -10.51
C ASN A 384 20.83 7.76 -9.08
N THR A 385 21.47 6.64 -8.72
CA THR A 385 21.53 6.15 -7.34
C THR A 385 22.25 7.12 -6.42
N HIS A 386 23.43 7.58 -6.84
CA HIS A 386 24.21 8.56 -6.09
C HIS A 386 23.46 9.89 -5.93
N LEU A 387 22.78 10.36 -6.99
CA LEU A 387 21.95 11.56 -6.95
C LEU A 387 20.78 11.43 -5.96
N LEU A 388 20.08 10.29 -5.94
CA LEU A 388 18.96 10.05 -5.03
C LEU A 388 19.42 9.94 -3.57
N LEU A 389 20.56 9.30 -3.32
CA LEU A 389 21.23 9.27 -2.01
C LEU A 389 21.55 10.69 -1.52
N TYR A 390 22.07 11.52 -2.44
CA TYR A 390 22.36 12.91 -2.15
C TYR A 390 21.09 13.71 -1.83
N MET A 391 20.07 13.64 -2.70
CA MET A 391 18.79 14.32 -2.50
C MET A 391 18.13 13.91 -1.18
N LEU A 392 18.24 12.63 -0.82
CA LEU A 392 17.76 12.09 0.44
C LEU A 392 18.48 12.72 1.63
N ALA A 393 19.82 12.70 1.64
CA ALA A 393 20.63 13.29 2.70
C ALA A 393 20.37 14.80 2.86
N ASN A 394 20.37 15.53 1.74
CA ASN A 394 20.13 16.97 1.70
C ASN A 394 18.73 17.31 2.23
N ARG A 395 17.69 16.57 1.81
CA ARG A 395 16.32 16.87 2.25
C ARG A 395 16.09 16.57 3.72
N LEU A 396 16.69 15.51 4.27
CA LEU A 396 16.61 15.21 5.70
C LEU A 396 17.24 16.32 6.56
N LEU A 397 18.31 16.96 6.09
CA LEU A 397 19.00 18.07 6.76
C LEU A 397 18.27 19.41 6.65
N ALA A 398 17.55 19.62 5.54
CA ALA A 398 16.86 20.88 5.24
C ALA A 398 15.38 20.96 5.63
N SER A 399 14.76 19.87 6.11
CA SER A 399 13.31 19.81 6.36
C SER A 399 12.87 20.69 7.54
N ARG A 400 12.13 21.78 7.28
CA ARG A 400 11.63 22.75 8.28
C ARG A 400 10.10 22.81 8.35
N THR A 401 9.42 22.52 7.24
CA THR A 401 7.98 22.73 7.07
C THR A 401 7.23 21.44 6.74
N PRO A 402 5.90 21.39 6.94
CA PRO A 402 5.08 20.27 6.48
C PRO A 402 5.15 20.02 4.97
N ALA A 403 5.52 21.03 4.18
CA ALA A 403 5.77 20.88 2.74
C ALA A 403 7.08 20.10 2.49
N ASP A 404 8.10 20.32 3.31
CA ASP A 404 9.38 19.63 3.18
C ASP A 404 9.27 18.14 3.49
N LEU A 405 8.47 17.78 4.50
CA LEU A 405 8.19 16.38 4.83
C LEU A 405 7.50 15.63 3.67
N ARG A 406 6.60 16.29 2.94
CA ARG A 406 5.97 15.71 1.74
C ARG A 406 6.98 15.48 0.63
N GLN A 407 7.89 16.41 0.41
CA GLN A 407 8.94 16.26 -0.60
C GLN A 407 9.94 15.16 -0.21
N ALA A 408 10.31 15.07 1.06
CA ALA A 408 11.14 13.96 1.56
C ALA A 408 10.46 12.61 1.34
N PHE A 409 9.14 12.50 1.59
CA PHE A 409 8.39 11.28 1.26
C PHE A 409 8.40 10.94 -0.24
N ILE A 410 8.27 11.94 -1.13
CA ILE A 410 8.38 11.72 -2.58
C ILE A 410 9.78 11.21 -2.94
N ILE A 411 10.83 11.79 -2.37
CA ILE A 411 12.21 11.31 -2.57
C ILE A 411 12.35 9.87 -2.07
N HIS A 412 11.80 9.54 -0.89
CA HIS A 412 11.78 8.17 -0.39
C HIS A 412 11.08 7.21 -1.37
N PHE A 413 9.96 7.63 -1.94
CA PHE A 413 9.21 6.83 -2.91
C PHE A 413 9.97 6.60 -4.22
N LEU A 414 10.65 7.64 -4.71
CA LEU A 414 11.53 7.53 -5.88
C LEU A 414 12.75 6.63 -5.60
N ALA A 415 13.38 6.78 -4.43
CA ALA A 415 14.51 5.96 -4.01
C ALA A 415 14.13 4.49 -3.80
N PHE A 416 12.89 4.22 -3.34
CA PHE A 416 12.38 2.86 -3.27
C PHE A 416 12.35 2.18 -4.66
N PHE A 417 11.96 2.89 -5.72
CA PHE A 417 11.95 2.35 -7.08
C PHE A 417 13.34 2.00 -7.59
N LEU A 418 14.32 2.82 -7.24
CA LEU A 418 15.71 2.59 -7.58
C LEU A 418 16.22 1.29 -6.95
N VAL A 419 16.05 1.11 -5.62
CA VAL A 419 16.41 -0.14 -4.93
C VAL A 419 15.68 -1.32 -5.58
N SER A 420 14.39 -1.17 -5.83
CA SER A 420 13.55 -2.21 -6.46
C SER A 420 13.98 -2.59 -7.88
N GLY A 421 14.54 -1.66 -8.63
CA GLY A 421 14.98 -1.85 -10.02
C GLY A 421 16.39 -2.43 -10.15
N GLN A 422 17.17 -2.44 -9.06
CA GLN A 422 18.59 -2.84 -9.05
C GLN A 422 18.87 -4.10 -8.22
N THR A 423 17.90 -4.62 -7.47
CA THR A 423 18.09 -5.84 -6.67
C THR A 423 17.06 -6.91 -6.98
N ILE A 424 17.53 -8.16 -7.02
CA ILE A 424 16.72 -9.38 -7.10
C ILE A 424 16.88 -10.21 -5.81
N SER A 425 17.56 -9.64 -4.81
CA SER A 425 17.95 -10.32 -3.58
C SER A 425 16.74 -10.87 -2.79
N PRO A 426 16.84 -12.08 -2.21
CA PRO A 426 15.93 -12.59 -1.19
C PRO A 426 15.51 -11.58 -0.12
N TRP A 427 16.46 -10.76 0.33
CA TRP A 427 16.28 -9.81 1.43
C TRP A 427 15.41 -8.62 1.06
N TYR A 428 15.27 -8.35 -0.25
CA TYR A 428 14.37 -7.32 -0.74
C TYR A 428 12.91 -7.58 -0.33
N PHE A 429 12.52 -8.85 -0.14
CA PHE A 429 11.18 -9.20 0.35
C PHE A 429 10.88 -8.51 1.70
N GLY A 430 11.79 -8.62 2.68
CA GLY A 430 11.61 -7.99 3.98
C GLY A 430 11.59 -6.46 3.89
N PHE A 431 12.49 -5.90 3.08
CA PHE A 431 12.56 -4.47 2.81
C PHE A 431 11.26 -3.92 2.18
N PHE A 432 10.68 -4.62 1.19
CA PHE A 432 9.43 -4.23 0.54
C PHE A 432 8.29 -4.07 1.54
N PHE A 433 8.06 -5.06 2.42
CA PHE A 433 6.97 -5.00 3.39
C PHE A 433 7.23 -3.96 4.48
N ALA A 434 8.48 -3.81 4.92
CA ALA A 434 8.86 -2.74 5.84
C ALA A 434 8.59 -1.37 5.23
N TYR A 435 8.95 -1.18 3.95
CA TYR A 435 8.72 0.07 3.23
C TYR A 435 7.23 0.34 3.00
N ALA A 436 6.46 -0.69 2.62
CA ALA A 436 5.02 -0.58 2.45
C ALA A 436 4.32 -0.22 3.77
N ALA A 437 4.74 -0.82 4.89
CA ALA A 437 4.22 -0.49 6.22
C ALA A 437 4.58 0.94 6.63
N TYR A 438 5.83 1.36 6.38
CA TYR A 438 6.27 2.75 6.57
C TYR A 438 5.43 3.72 5.75
N ALA A 439 5.27 3.48 4.45
CA ALA A 439 4.54 4.35 3.54
C ALA A 439 3.06 4.43 3.94
N ALA A 440 2.45 3.32 4.34
CA ALA A 440 1.08 3.29 4.85
C ALA A 440 0.92 4.08 6.16
N ALA A 441 1.86 3.94 7.10
CA ALA A 441 1.86 4.70 8.35
C ALA A 441 2.03 6.21 8.10
N TRP A 442 2.94 6.57 7.19
CA TRP A 442 3.23 7.96 6.84
C TRP A 442 2.03 8.60 6.16
N LEU A 443 1.47 7.93 5.15
CA LEU A 443 0.28 8.38 4.44
C LEU A 443 -0.94 8.44 5.35
N GLY A 444 -1.08 7.48 6.27
CA GLY A 444 -2.14 7.46 7.28
C GLY A 444 -2.12 8.71 8.16
N LEU A 445 -0.96 9.05 8.73
CA LEU A 445 -0.78 10.26 9.56
C LEU A 445 -0.86 11.56 8.76
N ALA A 446 -0.36 11.57 7.52
CA ALA A 446 -0.40 12.75 6.66
C ALA A 446 -1.81 13.06 6.13
N LEU A 447 -2.66 12.04 5.99
CA LEU A 447 -4.02 12.16 5.46
C LEU A 447 -5.11 12.06 6.53
N SER A 448 -4.80 11.64 7.77
CA SER A 448 -5.72 11.67 8.90
C SER A 448 -5.99 13.12 9.32
N ARG A 449 -6.90 13.79 8.62
CA ARG A 449 -7.46 15.08 9.01
C ARG A 449 -8.87 14.86 9.55
N GLY A 450 -8.99 14.82 10.87
CA GLY A 450 -10.28 14.92 11.56
C GLY A 450 -10.38 14.08 12.83
N PRO A 451 -11.10 14.57 13.85
CA PRO A 451 -11.50 13.75 14.99
C PRO A 451 -12.39 12.58 14.51
N GLY A 452 -12.04 11.35 14.89
CA GLY A 452 -12.82 10.15 14.57
C GLY A 452 -12.13 9.09 13.69
N TRP A 453 -10.89 9.30 13.24
CA TRP A 453 -10.14 8.21 12.58
C TRP A 453 -9.86 7.09 13.59
N THR A 454 -10.28 5.87 13.26
CA THR A 454 -9.92 4.66 14.01
C THR A 454 -9.25 3.64 13.10
N PRO A 455 -8.26 2.86 13.57
CA PRO A 455 -7.64 1.79 12.78
C PRO A 455 -8.67 0.76 12.26
N ARG A 456 -9.72 0.49 13.06
CA ARG A 456 -10.84 -0.38 12.67
C ARG A 456 -11.61 0.15 11.47
N ALA A 457 -11.77 1.46 11.37
CA ALA A 457 -12.45 2.10 10.26
C ALA A 457 -11.71 1.87 8.93
N ALA A 458 -10.39 1.86 8.93
CA ALA A 458 -9.60 1.70 7.71
C ALA A 458 -9.55 0.26 7.16
N LEU A 459 -9.86 -0.78 7.95
CA LEU A 459 -9.66 -2.18 7.56
C LEU A 459 -10.42 -2.59 6.30
N ARG A 460 -11.72 -2.29 6.21
CA ARG A 460 -12.57 -2.64 5.06
C ARG A 460 -12.12 -1.97 3.76
N PRO A 461 -11.94 -0.63 3.69
CA PRO A 461 -11.46 0.00 2.47
C PRO A 461 -10.04 -0.44 2.12
N THR A 462 -9.15 -0.65 3.10
CA THR A 462 -7.80 -1.19 2.82
C THR A 462 -7.84 -2.60 2.25
N ALA A 463 -8.68 -3.49 2.77
CA ALA A 463 -8.85 -4.84 2.22
C ALA A 463 -9.41 -4.80 0.78
N ALA A 464 -10.35 -3.89 0.50
CA ALA A 464 -10.85 -3.67 -0.85
C ALA A 464 -9.76 -3.16 -1.80
N VAL A 465 -8.88 -2.26 -1.34
CA VAL A 465 -7.71 -1.80 -2.11
C VAL A 465 -6.76 -2.95 -2.42
N LEU A 466 -6.42 -3.78 -1.43
CA LEU A 466 -5.54 -4.93 -1.63
C LEU A 466 -6.13 -5.96 -2.60
N GLY A 467 -7.44 -6.24 -2.50
CA GLY A 467 -8.13 -7.14 -3.43
C GLY A 467 -8.15 -6.59 -4.85
N LEU A 468 -8.56 -5.34 -5.02
CA LEU A 468 -8.62 -4.67 -6.32
C LEU A 468 -7.22 -4.47 -6.92
N SER A 469 -6.18 -4.24 -6.11
CA SER A 469 -4.81 -4.10 -6.61
C SER A 469 -4.27 -5.38 -7.20
N VAL A 470 -4.64 -6.56 -6.67
CA VAL A 470 -4.27 -7.84 -7.27
C VAL A 470 -4.97 -8.01 -8.63
N VAL A 471 -6.24 -7.64 -8.72
CA VAL A 471 -6.98 -7.68 -10.00
C VAL A 471 -6.32 -6.75 -11.01
N LEU A 472 -6.07 -5.49 -10.65
CA LEU A 472 -5.39 -4.51 -11.51
C LEU A 472 -3.97 -4.97 -11.87
N PHE A 473 -3.23 -5.53 -10.92
CA PHE A 473 -1.93 -6.13 -11.19
C PHE A 473 -2.07 -7.23 -12.24
N THR A 474 -3.01 -8.16 -12.13
CA THR A 474 -3.16 -9.24 -13.14
C THR A 474 -3.70 -8.76 -14.49
N ALA A 475 -4.55 -7.72 -14.49
CA ALA A 475 -5.24 -7.23 -15.69
C ALA A 475 -4.41 -6.23 -16.52
N THR A 476 -3.50 -5.48 -15.89
CA THR A 476 -2.69 -4.46 -16.60
C THR A 476 -1.78 -5.14 -17.64
N PRO A 477 -1.88 -4.83 -18.95
CA PRO A 477 -1.10 -5.53 -19.97
C PRO A 477 0.40 -5.30 -19.81
N ARG A 478 1.20 -6.37 -19.89
CA ARG A 478 2.68 -6.26 -19.96
C ARG A 478 3.08 -6.07 -21.41
N ILE A 479 3.44 -4.84 -21.77
CA ILE A 479 3.82 -4.46 -23.13
C ILE A 479 5.35 -4.54 -23.24
N GLU A 480 5.87 -5.71 -23.61
CA GLU A 480 7.31 -5.94 -23.83
C GLU A 480 7.96 -4.99 -24.87
N PRO A 481 7.27 -4.53 -25.94
CA PRO A 481 7.86 -3.60 -26.92
C PRO A 481 8.35 -2.26 -26.38
N LEU A 482 7.72 -1.71 -25.32
CA LEU A 482 8.16 -0.44 -24.72
C LEU A 482 9.51 -0.55 -24.01
N ARG A 483 9.90 -1.76 -23.59
CA ARG A 483 11.22 -2.04 -23.02
C ARG A 483 12.34 -1.86 -24.05
N GLN A 484 12.03 -2.01 -25.34
CA GLN A 484 12.95 -1.73 -26.45
C GLN A 484 12.96 -0.25 -26.86
N ILE A 485 11.98 0.54 -26.44
CA ILE A 485 11.89 1.99 -26.69
C ILE A 485 12.35 2.75 -25.44
N ASN A 486 13.45 2.32 -24.82
CA ASN A 486 14.09 3.14 -23.81
C ASN A 486 14.94 4.21 -24.53
N PRO A 487 14.55 5.49 -24.54
CA PRO A 487 15.28 6.53 -25.26
C PRO A 487 16.74 6.65 -24.80
N PHE A 488 17.05 6.28 -23.55
CA PHE A 488 18.41 6.31 -23.02
C PHE A 488 19.31 5.18 -23.54
N VAL A 489 18.73 4.05 -23.96
CA VAL A 489 19.45 2.94 -24.61
C VAL A 489 19.79 3.32 -26.05
N HIS A 490 18.86 3.96 -26.77
CA HIS A 490 19.06 4.43 -28.15
C HIS A 490 20.04 5.61 -28.24
N LEU A 491 20.21 6.38 -27.17
CA LEU A 491 21.18 7.48 -27.07
C LEU A 491 22.60 7.02 -26.68
N GLY A 492 22.84 5.72 -26.47
CA GLY A 492 24.17 5.18 -26.13
C GLY A 492 24.65 5.52 -24.71
N LEU A 493 23.76 6.00 -23.84
CA LEU A 493 24.08 6.45 -22.47
C LEU A 493 23.92 5.35 -21.41
N ASP A 494 23.35 4.20 -21.78
CA ASP A 494 23.14 3.06 -20.88
C ASP A 494 24.09 1.91 -21.25
N LYS A 495 25.00 1.54 -20.33
CA LYS A 495 25.83 0.34 -20.42
C LYS A 495 25.05 -0.93 -20.06
N ARG A 496 23.72 -0.90 -20.01
CA ARG A 496 22.90 -2.12 -20.05
C ARG A 496 23.10 -2.76 -21.41
N LYS A 497 24.16 -3.57 -21.52
CA LYS A 497 24.28 -4.62 -22.53
C LYS A 497 22.92 -5.32 -22.55
N PRO A 498 22.19 -5.30 -23.67
CA PRO A 498 20.89 -5.95 -23.73
C PRO A 498 21.10 -7.38 -23.24
N ALA A 499 20.25 -7.87 -22.33
CA ALA A 499 20.29 -9.25 -21.85
C ALA A 499 20.24 -10.29 -22.99
N ALA A 500 19.98 -9.86 -24.23
CA ALA A 500 20.12 -10.62 -25.46
C ALA A 500 21.58 -11.01 -25.80
N GLU A 501 22.60 -10.30 -25.30
CA GLU A 501 24.02 -10.61 -25.60
C GLU A 501 24.60 -11.72 -24.71
N PHE A 502 23.96 -12.05 -23.59
CA PHE A 502 24.35 -13.16 -22.69
C PHE A 502 23.43 -14.39 -22.80
N ALA A 503 22.56 -14.44 -23.81
CA ALA A 503 21.84 -15.67 -24.11
C ALA A 503 22.86 -16.71 -24.58
N VAL A 504 22.89 -17.87 -23.90
CA VAL A 504 23.80 -18.98 -24.24
C VAL A 504 23.73 -19.25 -25.74
N ARG A 505 24.82 -18.98 -26.45
CA ARG A 505 25.00 -19.44 -27.83
C ARG A 505 25.31 -20.94 -27.79
N PHE A 506 24.32 -21.77 -27.45
CA PHE A 506 24.41 -23.24 -27.47
C PHE A 506 24.64 -23.81 -28.88
N THR A 507 24.79 -22.96 -29.90
CA THR A 507 24.68 -23.36 -31.30
C THR A 507 25.96 -23.86 -31.91
N GLU A 508 27.16 -23.34 -31.57
CA GLU A 508 28.38 -23.71 -32.32
C GLU A 508 29.65 -23.95 -31.49
N ASN A 509 30.00 -23.10 -30.51
CA ASN A 509 31.25 -23.24 -29.73
C ASN A 509 31.08 -22.96 -28.22
N VAL A 510 31.85 -23.65 -27.38
CA VAL A 510 31.95 -23.43 -25.92
C VAL A 510 33.41 -23.19 -25.54
N SER A 511 33.74 -22.01 -25.03
CA SER A 511 35.09 -21.67 -24.55
C SER A 511 35.22 -21.89 -23.04
N LEU A 512 36.40 -22.34 -22.59
CA LEU A 512 36.72 -22.44 -21.16
C LEU A 512 36.55 -21.08 -20.44
N GLY A 513 35.82 -21.07 -19.32
CA GLY A 513 35.55 -19.88 -18.50
C GLY A 513 34.19 -19.20 -18.75
N PHE A 514 33.41 -19.63 -19.76
CA PHE A 514 32.15 -19.01 -20.14
C PHE A 514 31.03 -19.22 -19.09
N PHE A 515 30.82 -20.45 -18.60
CA PHE A 515 29.76 -20.74 -17.61
C PHE A 515 29.98 -20.10 -16.24
N GLY A 516 31.21 -19.68 -15.91
CA GLY A 516 31.51 -18.96 -14.67
C GLY A 516 30.75 -17.64 -14.52
N GLN A 517 30.48 -16.95 -15.65
CA GLN A 517 29.69 -15.71 -15.67
C GLN A 517 28.19 -15.99 -15.57
N LEU A 518 27.71 -17.09 -16.17
CA LEU A 518 26.29 -17.46 -16.17
C LEU A 518 25.78 -17.96 -14.83
N LYS A 519 26.63 -18.58 -14.00
CA LYS A 519 26.28 -19.05 -12.64
C LYS A 519 25.76 -17.95 -11.70
N ARG A 520 25.91 -16.67 -12.06
CA ARG A 520 25.41 -15.51 -11.31
C ARG A 520 24.00 -15.07 -11.72
N SER A 521 23.47 -15.58 -12.84
CA SER A 521 22.18 -15.16 -13.39
C SER A 521 21.01 -15.94 -12.78
N SER A 522 20.03 -15.21 -12.23
CA SER A 522 18.79 -15.77 -11.67
C SER A 522 17.66 -15.90 -12.70
N ALA A 523 17.93 -15.57 -13.97
CA ALA A 523 16.96 -15.58 -15.06
C ALA A 523 16.45 -17.00 -15.33
N ARG A 524 15.13 -17.16 -15.49
CA ARG A 524 14.52 -18.46 -15.77
C ARG A 524 14.72 -18.84 -17.23
N VAL A 525 15.08 -20.09 -17.46
CA VAL A 525 15.34 -20.65 -18.79
C VAL A 525 14.21 -21.57 -19.19
N MET A 526 13.85 -22.52 -18.33
CA MET A 526 12.83 -23.51 -18.64
C MET A 526 12.14 -24.07 -17.41
N ARG A 527 11.00 -24.69 -17.64
CA ARG A 527 10.29 -25.53 -16.68
C ARG A 527 10.23 -26.95 -17.23
N LEU A 528 10.49 -27.92 -16.37
CA LEU A 528 10.51 -29.34 -16.74
C LEU A 528 9.52 -30.12 -15.90
N LYS A 529 8.51 -30.69 -16.53
CA LYS A 529 7.49 -31.50 -15.85
C LYS A 529 7.62 -32.95 -16.31
N PRO A 530 8.13 -33.85 -15.46
CA PRO A 530 8.22 -35.28 -15.78
C PRO A 530 6.84 -35.90 -16.02
N LEU A 531 6.71 -36.71 -17.08
CA LEU A 531 5.49 -37.40 -17.47
C LEU A 531 5.67 -38.92 -17.28
N GLY A 532 5.30 -39.43 -16.10
CA GLY A 532 5.29 -40.86 -15.75
C GLY A 532 6.67 -41.55 -15.74
N GLY A 533 6.81 -42.67 -15.00
CA GLY A 533 7.90 -43.65 -15.21
C GLY A 533 9.35 -43.24 -14.90
N TRP A 534 9.63 -42.03 -14.41
CA TRP A 534 10.95 -41.62 -13.93
C TRP A 534 11.27 -42.22 -12.55
N GLY A 535 11.36 -43.56 -12.46
CA GLY A 535 11.98 -44.26 -11.33
C GLY A 535 11.36 -44.09 -9.95
N THR A 536 10.05 -43.84 -9.82
CA THR A 536 9.39 -43.75 -8.51
C THR A 536 8.07 -44.53 -8.46
N ARG A 537 7.73 -45.04 -7.26
CA ARG A 537 6.35 -45.42 -6.90
C ARG A 537 5.41 -44.27 -7.26
N PRO A 538 4.15 -44.53 -7.66
CA PRO A 538 3.15 -43.47 -7.82
C PRO A 538 3.13 -42.59 -6.55
N GLY A 539 3.56 -41.34 -6.66
CA GLY A 539 3.62 -40.37 -5.54
C GLY A 539 4.95 -40.21 -4.81
N GLY A 540 6.05 -40.84 -5.23
CA GLY A 540 7.40 -40.57 -4.69
C GLY A 540 8.08 -39.34 -5.31
N PRO A 541 8.94 -38.59 -4.58
CA PRO A 541 9.68 -37.46 -5.14
C PRO A 541 10.65 -37.94 -6.24
N PRO A 542 10.79 -37.21 -7.37
CA PRO A 542 11.71 -37.58 -8.45
C PRO A 542 13.16 -37.58 -7.97
N ALA A 543 14.08 -38.07 -8.83
CA ALA A 543 15.52 -38.01 -8.60
C ALA A 543 15.95 -36.62 -8.09
N PRO A 544 16.91 -36.53 -7.15
CA PRO A 544 17.28 -35.29 -6.47
C PRO A 544 17.76 -34.19 -7.44
N PHE A 545 18.21 -34.57 -8.62
CA PHE A 545 18.53 -33.68 -9.72
C PHE A 545 18.30 -34.39 -11.06
N LEU A 546 18.16 -33.62 -12.13
CA LEU A 546 18.02 -34.09 -13.51
C LEU A 546 19.05 -33.39 -14.40
N LEU A 547 19.81 -34.15 -15.19
CA LEU A 547 20.68 -33.59 -16.22
C LEU A 547 19.87 -33.29 -17.47
N VAL A 548 19.82 -32.02 -17.83
CA VAL A 548 19.05 -31.50 -18.95
C VAL A 548 20.00 -31.19 -20.08
N ARG A 549 20.09 -32.12 -21.01
CA ARG A 549 20.96 -32.09 -22.18
C ARG A 549 20.55 -30.99 -23.14
N GLY A 550 21.50 -30.12 -23.47
CA GLY A 550 21.39 -29.11 -24.53
C GLY A 550 22.14 -29.55 -25.77
N ALA A 551 23.40 -29.11 -25.90
CA ALA A 551 24.24 -29.39 -27.06
C ALA A 551 25.49 -30.18 -26.67
N ALA A 552 25.91 -31.13 -27.53
CA ALA A 552 27.12 -31.91 -27.37
C ALA A 552 28.22 -31.53 -28.39
N PHE A 553 29.48 -31.52 -27.98
CA PHE A 553 30.63 -31.07 -28.76
C PHE A 553 31.70 -32.16 -28.80
N ASP A 554 32.30 -32.37 -29.96
CA ASP A 554 33.21 -33.47 -30.25
C ASP A 554 34.63 -33.02 -30.61
N ARG A 555 34.87 -31.78 -31.03
CA ARG A 555 36.21 -31.28 -31.34
C ARG A 555 36.71 -30.34 -30.26
N PHE A 556 37.90 -30.61 -29.73
CA PHE A 556 38.62 -29.72 -28.81
C PHE A 556 39.87 -29.17 -29.50
N ASP A 557 40.08 -27.85 -29.45
CA ASP A 557 41.22 -27.17 -30.09
C ASP A 557 42.35 -26.79 -29.11
N GLY A 558 42.19 -27.14 -27.83
CA GLY A 558 43.10 -26.76 -26.74
C GLY A 558 42.51 -25.71 -25.80
N ARG A 559 41.51 -24.94 -26.26
CA ARG A 559 40.86 -23.87 -25.48
C ARG A 559 39.33 -23.90 -25.54
N SER A 560 38.78 -24.39 -26.64
CA SER A 560 37.36 -24.36 -26.93
C SER A 560 36.89 -25.68 -27.53
N TRP A 561 35.62 -25.96 -27.26
CA TRP A 561 34.89 -27.10 -27.81
C TRP A 561 33.99 -26.63 -28.95
N SER A 562 34.05 -27.33 -30.07
CA SER A 562 33.28 -27.07 -31.28
C SER A 562 32.67 -28.36 -31.83
N LYS A 563 31.70 -28.23 -32.74
CA LYS A 563 31.11 -29.37 -33.46
C LYS A 563 31.85 -29.62 -34.76
N SER A 564 32.30 -30.84 -34.99
CA SER A 564 32.75 -31.28 -36.31
C SER A 564 31.53 -31.50 -37.23
N ALA A 565 31.70 -31.33 -38.54
CA ALA A 565 30.64 -31.56 -39.53
C ALA A 565 31.02 -32.73 -40.47
N PRO A 566 31.15 -33.96 -39.95
CA PRO A 566 31.55 -35.10 -40.76
C PRO A 566 30.43 -35.46 -41.74
N ALA A 567 30.78 -35.97 -42.91
CA ALA A 567 29.81 -36.61 -43.77
C ALA A 567 29.45 -37.99 -43.18
N TYR A 568 28.18 -38.20 -42.84
CA TYR A 568 27.64 -39.49 -42.39
C TYR A 568 26.26 -39.74 -42.99
N ALA A 569 25.81 -40.99 -42.94
CA ALA A 569 24.46 -41.37 -43.36
C ALA A 569 23.72 -42.08 -42.22
N VAL A 570 22.42 -41.77 -42.10
CA VAL A 570 21.53 -42.33 -41.08
C VAL A 570 20.50 -43.22 -41.76
N ARG A 571 20.32 -44.43 -41.24
CA ARG A 571 19.26 -45.35 -41.64
C ARG A 571 18.01 -45.09 -40.81
N ALA A 572 16.92 -44.71 -41.47
CA ALA A 572 15.61 -44.55 -40.85
C ALA A 572 14.57 -45.37 -41.63
N GLY A 573 14.16 -46.50 -41.06
CA GLY A 573 13.34 -47.49 -41.76
C GLY A 573 14.08 -48.11 -42.95
N ALA A 574 13.44 -48.18 -44.11
CA ALA A 574 14.02 -48.74 -45.34
C ALA A 574 14.86 -47.72 -46.15
N ARG A 575 14.99 -46.47 -45.69
CA ARG A 575 15.70 -45.40 -46.41
C ARG A 575 16.94 -44.94 -45.64
N ALA A 576 17.97 -44.56 -46.38
CA ALA A 576 19.18 -43.93 -45.85
C ALA A 576 19.18 -42.44 -46.22
N TYR A 577 19.46 -41.58 -45.24
CA TYR A 577 19.55 -40.14 -45.38
C TYR A 577 21.00 -39.71 -45.19
N ARG A 578 21.58 -39.01 -46.17
CA ARG A 578 22.92 -38.44 -46.04
C ARG A 578 22.83 -37.08 -45.34
N ALA A 579 23.70 -36.85 -44.36
CA ALA A 579 23.78 -35.58 -43.66
C ALA A 579 24.23 -34.46 -44.61
N ARG A 580 23.55 -33.32 -44.56
CA ARG A 580 23.93 -32.07 -45.26
C ARG A 580 24.44 -31.12 -44.18
N ASP A 581 25.67 -30.63 -44.33
CA ASP A 581 26.35 -29.79 -43.32
C ASP A 581 26.37 -30.41 -41.90
N GLY A 582 26.52 -31.74 -41.84
CA GLY A 582 26.55 -32.51 -40.58
C GLY A 582 25.18 -32.72 -39.91
N ARG A 583 24.07 -32.31 -40.53
CA ARG A 583 22.71 -32.43 -39.96
C ARG A 583 21.76 -33.23 -40.85
N VAL A 584 20.80 -33.89 -40.21
CA VAL A 584 19.75 -34.70 -40.86
C VAL A 584 18.38 -34.20 -40.40
N PRO A 585 17.40 -33.99 -41.31
CA PRO A 585 16.04 -33.62 -40.92
C PRO A 585 15.33 -34.77 -40.20
N ALA A 586 14.60 -34.44 -39.14
CA ALA A 586 13.76 -35.40 -38.41
C ALA A 586 12.53 -35.80 -39.23
N ALA A 587 12.14 -37.07 -39.16
CA ALA A 587 10.94 -37.56 -39.84
C ALA A 587 9.68 -37.09 -39.08
N ARG A 588 8.70 -36.54 -39.79
CA ARG A 588 7.42 -36.12 -39.21
C ARG A 588 6.36 -37.18 -39.46
N ARG A 589 5.74 -37.69 -38.39
CA ARG A 589 4.62 -38.64 -38.45
C ARG A 589 3.43 -38.07 -37.68
N GLY A 590 2.44 -37.53 -38.41
CA GLY A 590 1.32 -36.80 -37.82
C GLY A 590 1.80 -35.52 -37.09
N ARG A 591 1.42 -35.38 -35.81
CA ARG A 591 1.81 -34.24 -34.96
C ARG A 591 3.15 -34.43 -34.22
N ALA A 592 3.80 -35.58 -34.39
CA ALA A 592 5.05 -35.92 -33.73
C ALA A 592 6.22 -35.94 -34.71
N LEU A 593 7.40 -35.53 -34.22
CA LEU A 593 8.69 -35.74 -34.88
C LEU A 593 9.33 -36.99 -34.26
N GLU A 594 9.77 -37.92 -35.09
CA GLU A 594 10.41 -39.16 -34.67
C GLU A 594 11.90 -39.11 -34.99
N PHE A 595 12.69 -39.63 -34.05
CA PHE A 595 14.14 -39.67 -34.12
C PHE A 595 14.63 -41.13 -34.13
N PRO A 596 15.83 -41.40 -34.65
CA PRO A 596 16.43 -42.73 -34.58
C PRO A 596 16.52 -43.23 -33.13
N GLY A 597 16.32 -44.53 -32.91
CA GLY A 597 16.26 -45.10 -31.55
C GLY A 597 14.85 -45.38 -31.02
N ALA A 598 13.79 -44.97 -31.73
CA ALA A 598 12.40 -45.33 -31.40
C ALA A 598 12.15 -46.86 -31.34
N ALA A 599 12.95 -47.66 -32.04
CA ALA A 599 12.90 -49.13 -32.01
C ALA A 599 13.28 -49.72 -30.63
N ALA A 600 13.98 -48.98 -29.77
CA ALA A 600 14.33 -49.40 -28.40
C ALA A 600 13.17 -49.22 -27.39
N GLY A 601 12.00 -48.78 -27.86
CA GLY A 601 10.80 -48.54 -27.05
C GLY A 601 10.75 -47.14 -26.44
N VAL A 602 9.57 -46.52 -26.47
CA VAL A 602 9.33 -45.20 -25.87
C VAL A 602 9.41 -45.33 -24.35
N GLY A 603 10.32 -44.55 -23.75
CA GLY A 603 10.54 -44.41 -22.32
C GLY A 603 9.75 -43.22 -21.74
N PRO A 604 10.13 -42.74 -20.54
CA PRO A 604 9.38 -41.69 -19.87
C PRO A 604 9.52 -40.34 -20.59
N GLY A 605 8.46 -39.54 -20.53
CA GLY A 605 8.38 -38.24 -21.20
C GLY A 605 8.70 -37.08 -20.27
N ILE A 606 9.04 -35.93 -20.84
CA ILE A 606 9.18 -34.67 -20.11
C ILE A 606 8.54 -33.53 -20.91
N GLU A 607 7.64 -32.81 -20.27
CA GLU A 607 7.06 -31.59 -20.80
C GLU A 607 8.02 -30.44 -20.49
N VAL A 608 8.55 -29.81 -21.54
CA VAL A 608 9.52 -28.71 -21.46
C VAL A 608 8.80 -27.43 -21.86
N THR A 609 8.81 -26.44 -20.97
CA THR A 609 8.33 -25.09 -21.26
C THR A 609 9.53 -24.14 -21.22
N LEU A 610 9.95 -23.69 -22.40
CA LEU A 610 11.06 -22.74 -22.59
C LEU A 610 10.56 -21.30 -22.55
N TYR A 611 11.26 -20.48 -21.77
CA TYR A 611 11.12 -19.04 -21.80
C TYR A 611 11.91 -18.45 -22.98
N PRO A 612 11.63 -17.21 -23.43
CA PRO A 612 12.36 -16.59 -24.55
C PRO A 612 13.88 -16.72 -24.41
N LEU A 613 14.50 -17.43 -25.35
CA LEU A 613 15.92 -17.74 -25.35
C LEU A 613 16.42 -17.80 -26.78
N ASN A 614 17.51 -17.10 -27.10
CA ASN A 614 18.08 -17.06 -28.44
C ASN A 614 18.85 -18.35 -28.77
N THR A 615 18.14 -19.48 -28.80
CA THR A 615 18.65 -20.80 -29.17
C THR A 615 17.63 -21.55 -30.00
N SER A 616 18.11 -22.41 -30.89
CA SER A 616 17.32 -23.40 -31.61
C SER A 616 17.41 -24.80 -30.98
N VAL A 617 18.24 -24.99 -29.96
CA VAL A 617 18.48 -26.32 -29.34
C VAL A 617 17.24 -26.83 -28.61
N VAL A 618 16.92 -28.11 -28.83
CA VAL A 618 15.94 -28.88 -28.06
C VAL A 618 16.61 -29.39 -26.79
N PHE A 619 16.01 -29.11 -25.63
CA PHE A 619 16.46 -29.63 -24.35
C PHE A 619 15.74 -30.94 -24.01
N THR A 620 16.48 -31.93 -23.55
CA THR A 620 15.95 -33.25 -23.19
C THR A 620 16.64 -33.81 -21.95
N ALA A 621 15.99 -34.72 -21.23
CA ALA A 621 16.55 -35.38 -20.05
C ALA A 621 16.98 -36.84 -20.31
N ALA A 622 16.76 -37.35 -21.52
CA ALA A 622 17.14 -38.70 -21.97
C ALA A 622 17.37 -38.73 -23.49
N GLY A 623 17.88 -39.85 -24.02
CA GLY A 623 17.99 -40.07 -25.47
C GLY A 623 16.63 -39.87 -26.15
N LEU A 624 16.52 -38.85 -27.00
CA LEU A 624 15.25 -38.42 -27.59
C LEU A 624 14.75 -39.43 -28.62
N THR A 625 13.53 -39.93 -28.48
CA THR A 625 12.91 -40.84 -29.48
C THR A 625 11.77 -40.16 -30.24
N ARG A 626 10.99 -39.34 -29.53
CA ARG A 626 9.83 -38.64 -30.08
C ARG A 626 9.69 -37.25 -29.48
N LEU A 627 9.27 -36.29 -30.30
CA LEU A 627 8.99 -34.92 -29.90
C LEU A 627 7.60 -34.50 -30.37
N GLU A 628 6.78 -33.99 -29.46
CA GLU A 628 5.39 -33.59 -29.70
C GLU A 628 5.16 -32.13 -29.32
N GLY A 629 4.20 -31.47 -29.98
CA GLY A 629 3.86 -30.06 -29.70
C GLY A 629 4.80 -29.04 -30.34
N ALA A 630 5.72 -29.49 -31.21
CA ALA A 630 6.59 -28.61 -31.99
C ALA A 630 5.97 -28.25 -33.35
N ASP A 631 5.68 -26.96 -33.53
CA ASP A 631 5.19 -26.42 -34.81
C ASP A 631 6.32 -26.27 -35.85
N SER A 632 7.57 -26.09 -35.39
CA SER A 632 8.75 -25.99 -36.27
C SER A 632 9.26 -27.36 -36.73
N ALA A 633 9.87 -27.41 -37.91
CA ALA A 633 10.70 -28.55 -38.31
C ALA A 633 11.92 -28.68 -37.39
N ALA A 634 12.45 -29.90 -37.24
CA ALA A 634 13.66 -30.15 -36.47
C ALA A 634 14.70 -30.91 -37.29
N VAL A 635 15.97 -30.66 -37.00
CA VAL A 635 17.14 -31.34 -37.54
C VAL A 635 17.98 -31.87 -36.38
N PHE A 636 18.71 -32.96 -36.60
CA PHE A 636 19.60 -33.54 -35.60
C PHE A 636 21.00 -33.80 -36.18
N ASP A 637 22.00 -33.95 -35.32
CA ASP A 637 23.38 -34.24 -35.70
C ASP A 637 23.90 -35.58 -35.14
N HIS A 638 25.14 -35.94 -35.50
CA HIS A 638 25.80 -37.19 -35.05
C HIS A 638 26.12 -37.21 -33.55
N THR A 639 26.05 -36.06 -32.88
CA THR A 639 26.25 -35.93 -31.42
C THR A 639 24.96 -36.09 -30.63
N ASP A 640 23.88 -36.54 -31.27
CA ASP A 640 22.54 -36.64 -30.69
C ASP A 640 21.94 -35.28 -30.28
N THR A 641 22.44 -34.16 -30.80
CA THR A 641 21.87 -32.83 -30.53
C THR A 641 20.74 -32.57 -31.53
N VAL A 642 19.64 -31.98 -31.06
CA VAL A 642 18.48 -31.64 -31.90
C VAL A 642 18.25 -30.14 -31.91
N TYR A 643 17.94 -29.61 -33.08
CA TYR A 643 17.70 -28.20 -33.33
C TYR A 643 16.36 -28.01 -34.03
N PHE A 644 15.61 -26.99 -33.64
CA PHE A 644 14.52 -26.49 -34.45
C PHE A 644 15.03 -25.62 -35.60
N ALA A 645 14.24 -25.52 -36.66
CA ALA A 645 14.59 -24.74 -37.85
C ALA A 645 14.69 -23.23 -37.60
N ALA A 646 14.05 -22.71 -36.54
CA ALA A 646 14.11 -21.31 -36.14
C ALA A 646 14.33 -21.18 -34.61
N PRO A 647 15.11 -20.18 -34.15
CA PRO A 647 15.31 -19.89 -32.74
C PRO A 647 14.07 -19.29 -32.06
N TYR A 648 13.98 -19.44 -30.73
CA TYR A 648 12.79 -19.08 -29.95
C TYR A 648 12.83 -17.68 -29.31
N PHE A 649 12.29 -16.68 -30.01
CA PHE A 649 12.20 -15.31 -29.47
C PHE A 649 11.01 -15.06 -28.54
N THR A 650 9.97 -15.93 -28.54
CA THR A 650 8.71 -15.69 -27.81
C THR A 650 8.36 -16.77 -26.77
N GLY A 651 9.29 -17.70 -26.49
CA GLY A 651 9.07 -18.87 -25.63
C GLY A 651 8.24 -19.97 -26.33
N THR A 652 8.40 -21.23 -25.90
CA THR A 652 7.70 -22.38 -26.51
C THR A 652 7.46 -23.50 -25.50
N SER A 653 6.61 -24.45 -25.82
CA SER A 653 6.42 -25.68 -25.03
C SER A 653 6.34 -26.89 -25.94
N TYR A 654 7.05 -27.96 -25.58
CA TYR A 654 7.03 -29.24 -26.28
C TYR A 654 7.17 -30.40 -25.29
N THR A 655 6.77 -31.58 -25.73
CA THR A 655 6.96 -32.82 -24.97
C THR A 655 8.04 -33.66 -25.63
N ALA A 656 9.11 -33.94 -24.88
CA ALA A 656 10.21 -34.79 -25.30
C ALA A 656 10.08 -36.17 -24.66
N TRP A 657 9.99 -37.21 -25.48
CA TRP A 657 9.91 -38.60 -25.05
C TRP A 657 11.27 -39.27 -25.16
N GLY A 658 11.73 -39.88 -24.07
CA GLY A 658 13.03 -40.57 -24.01
C GLY A 658 12.98 -42.00 -24.56
N SER A 659 14.15 -42.63 -24.67
CA SER A 659 14.32 -44.07 -24.88
C SER A 659 14.24 -44.83 -23.55
N ARG A 660 13.74 -46.08 -23.57
CA ARG A 660 13.81 -46.99 -22.39
C ARG A 660 15.24 -47.39 -22.04
N ASN A 661 16.14 -47.40 -23.01
CA ASN A 661 17.57 -47.52 -22.80
C ASN A 661 18.19 -46.11 -22.91
N PRO A 662 18.56 -45.45 -21.80
CA PRO A 662 19.11 -44.10 -21.83
C PRO A 662 20.43 -43.98 -22.60
N ALA A 663 21.16 -45.09 -22.75
CA ALA A 663 22.40 -45.16 -23.52
C ALA A 663 22.17 -45.30 -25.03
N ALA A 664 20.92 -45.56 -25.45
CA ALA A 664 20.53 -45.59 -26.85
C ALA A 664 20.35 -44.14 -27.37
N GLY A 665 21.41 -43.62 -27.99
CA GLY A 665 21.38 -42.42 -28.83
C GLY A 665 21.06 -42.74 -30.29
N PHE A 666 21.45 -41.87 -31.22
CA PHE A 666 21.28 -42.07 -32.66
C PHE A 666 22.39 -42.93 -33.28
N GLY A 667 23.45 -43.22 -32.52
CA GLY A 667 24.62 -44.01 -32.95
C GLY A 667 24.28 -45.30 -33.72
N PRO A 668 23.41 -46.21 -33.20
CA PRO A 668 23.05 -47.44 -33.88
C PRO A 668 22.37 -47.29 -35.25
N ALA A 669 21.87 -46.08 -35.56
CA ALA A 669 21.25 -45.78 -36.84
C ALA A 669 22.23 -45.15 -37.84
N ILE A 670 23.44 -44.77 -37.42
CA ILE A 670 24.47 -44.21 -38.29
C ILE A 670 25.26 -45.35 -38.92
N LEU A 671 25.32 -45.39 -40.26
CA LEU A 671 25.86 -46.53 -41.02
C LEU A 671 27.37 -46.77 -40.82
N ASP A 672 28.14 -45.73 -40.49
CA ASP A 672 29.60 -45.78 -40.26
C ASP A 672 29.98 -45.23 -38.88
N TYR A 673 29.25 -45.63 -37.83
CA TYR A 673 29.41 -45.03 -36.51
C TYR A 673 30.80 -45.26 -35.90
N ASP A 674 31.42 -46.41 -36.16
CA ASP A 674 32.76 -46.75 -35.67
C ASP A 674 33.83 -45.78 -36.18
N ARG A 675 33.68 -45.24 -37.40
CA ARG A 675 34.58 -44.21 -37.93
C ARG A 675 34.48 -42.91 -37.13
N LEU A 676 33.28 -42.55 -36.66
CA LEU A 676 33.09 -41.38 -35.80
C LEU A 676 33.69 -41.61 -34.41
N LEU A 677 33.50 -42.82 -33.85
CA LEU A 677 34.12 -43.24 -32.58
C LEU A 677 35.64 -43.20 -32.63
N ALA A 678 36.24 -43.68 -33.71
CA ALA A 678 37.69 -43.71 -33.90
C ALA A 678 38.30 -42.35 -34.34
N GLY A 679 37.49 -41.41 -34.82
CA GLY A 679 37.94 -40.13 -35.35
C GLY A 679 37.69 -38.95 -34.40
N PRO A 680 36.65 -38.13 -34.64
CA PRO A 680 36.41 -36.88 -33.89
C PRO A 680 36.29 -37.08 -32.38
N TYR A 681 35.74 -38.20 -31.91
CA TYR A 681 35.54 -38.46 -30.47
C TYR A 681 36.80 -38.87 -29.71
N LEU A 682 37.89 -39.20 -30.41
CA LEU A 682 39.21 -39.49 -29.83
C LEU A 682 40.25 -38.40 -30.15
N ALA A 683 39.97 -37.52 -31.11
CA ALA A 683 40.89 -36.49 -31.54
C ALA A 683 41.29 -35.55 -30.39
N LEU A 684 42.60 -35.33 -30.25
CA LEU A 684 43.20 -34.35 -29.35
C LEU A 684 44.17 -33.47 -30.14
N PRO A 685 44.25 -32.16 -29.85
CA PRO A 685 45.29 -31.30 -30.40
C PRO A 685 46.64 -31.63 -29.75
N ALA A 686 47.72 -30.99 -30.20
CA ALA A 686 48.98 -31.04 -29.49
C ALA A 686 48.81 -30.39 -28.10
N LEU A 687 48.95 -31.19 -27.05
CA LEU A 687 48.78 -30.78 -25.65
C LEU A 687 50.06 -31.08 -24.85
N ASP A 688 50.16 -30.52 -23.65
CA ASP A 688 51.25 -30.79 -22.72
C ASP A 688 51.41 -32.29 -22.44
N ALA A 689 52.62 -32.84 -22.65
CA ALA A 689 52.92 -34.26 -22.49
C ALA A 689 52.59 -34.79 -21.08
N ARG A 690 52.60 -33.93 -20.05
CA ARG A 690 52.21 -34.28 -18.68
C ARG A 690 50.77 -34.77 -18.59
N ILE A 691 49.89 -34.32 -19.49
CA ILE A 691 48.47 -34.74 -19.51
C ILE A 691 48.33 -36.20 -19.93
N ALA A 692 49.07 -36.65 -20.95
CA ALA A 692 49.08 -38.06 -21.35
C ALA A 692 49.66 -38.96 -20.25
N ALA A 693 50.75 -38.53 -19.60
CA ALA A 693 51.31 -39.23 -18.45
C ALA A 693 50.34 -39.30 -17.26
N LEU A 694 49.58 -38.22 -17.00
CA LEU A 694 48.53 -38.21 -15.98
C LEU A 694 47.40 -39.19 -16.33
N ALA A 695 46.93 -39.20 -17.58
CA ALA A 695 45.91 -40.13 -18.04
C ALA A 695 46.34 -41.59 -17.86
N GLY A 696 47.57 -41.94 -18.25
CA GLY A 696 48.15 -43.26 -18.05
C GLY A 696 48.22 -43.67 -16.57
N ARG A 697 48.65 -42.77 -15.68
CA ARG A 697 48.72 -43.04 -14.23
C ARG A 697 47.34 -43.21 -13.59
N VAL A 698 46.39 -42.33 -13.91
CA VAL A 698 45.04 -42.35 -13.32
C VAL A 698 44.25 -43.57 -13.77
N THR A 699 44.53 -44.08 -14.97
CA THR A 699 43.88 -45.27 -15.53
C THR A 699 44.70 -46.55 -15.36
N ALA A 700 45.85 -46.50 -14.66
CA ALA A 700 46.67 -47.67 -14.39
C ALA A 700 45.90 -48.66 -13.52
N GLY A 701 45.52 -49.81 -14.09
CA GLY A 701 44.70 -50.83 -13.44
C GLY A 701 43.23 -50.87 -13.85
N ALA A 702 42.77 -49.94 -14.71
CA ALA A 702 41.42 -49.98 -15.28
C ALA A 702 41.43 -50.68 -16.65
N ALA A 703 40.83 -51.86 -16.73
CA ALA A 703 40.83 -52.69 -17.95
C ALA A 703 39.74 -52.25 -18.94
N THR A 704 38.57 -51.84 -18.44
CA THR A 704 37.43 -51.47 -19.28
C THR A 704 37.28 -49.94 -19.45
N PRO A 705 36.69 -49.45 -20.56
CA PRO A 705 36.38 -48.03 -20.74
C PRO A 705 35.54 -47.44 -19.58
N ARG A 706 34.63 -48.24 -19.01
CA ARG A 706 33.82 -47.88 -17.84
C ARG A 706 34.67 -47.68 -16.59
N GLU A 707 35.60 -48.58 -16.32
CA GLU A 707 36.54 -48.45 -15.20
C GLU A 707 37.45 -47.23 -15.38
N LYS A 708 37.94 -46.99 -16.60
CA LYS A 708 38.76 -45.81 -16.92
C LYS A 708 37.97 -44.51 -16.68
N ALA A 709 36.72 -44.44 -17.14
CA ALA A 709 35.82 -43.31 -16.90
C ALA A 709 35.57 -43.06 -15.40
N ARG A 710 35.34 -44.12 -14.63
CA ARG A 710 35.18 -44.03 -13.17
C ARG A 710 36.45 -43.55 -12.47
N ALA A 711 37.62 -44.07 -12.85
CA ALA A 711 38.90 -43.71 -12.28
C ALA A 711 39.24 -42.24 -12.50
N VAL A 712 39.05 -41.74 -13.74
CA VAL A 712 39.25 -40.32 -14.08
C VAL A 712 38.29 -39.42 -13.31
N ALA A 713 36.99 -39.75 -13.28
CA ALA A 713 36.02 -38.96 -12.55
C ALA A 713 36.29 -38.95 -11.04
N ALA A 714 36.68 -40.09 -10.46
CA ALA A 714 37.02 -40.19 -9.04
C ALA A 714 38.27 -39.38 -8.68
N HIS A 715 39.31 -39.43 -9.53
CA HIS A 715 40.53 -38.64 -9.35
C HIS A 715 40.24 -37.14 -9.34
N LEU A 716 39.50 -36.65 -10.35
CA LEU A 716 39.13 -35.24 -10.44
C LEU A 716 38.25 -34.80 -9.26
N ARG A 717 37.28 -35.61 -8.84
CA ARG A 717 36.41 -35.27 -7.70
C ARG A 717 37.14 -35.26 -6.35
N ARG A 718 38.17 -36.10 -6.17
CA ARG A 718 38.92 -36.24 -4.92
C ARG A 718 40.04 -35.20 -4.79
N ASP A 719 40.79 -34.99 -5.87
CA ASP A 719 42.09 -34.31 -5.80
C ASP A 719 42.02 -32.83 -6.25
N TYR A 720 40.86 -32.36 -6.73
CA TYR A 720 40.63 -31.01 -7.25
C TYR A 720 39.45 -30.33 -6.55
N ARG A 721 39.43 -28.99 -6.55
CA ARG A 721 38.39 -28.18 -5.90
C ARG A 721 37.51 -27.44 -6.90
N TYR A 722 36.22 -27.31 -6.57
CA TYR A 722 35.32 -26.49 -7.36
C TYR A 722 35.41 -25.01 -6.96
N SER A 723 35.53 -24.10 -7.94
CA SER A 723 35.52 -22.65 -7.71
C SER A 723 34.74 -21.92 -8.80
N LEU A 724 33.91 -20.95 -8.37
CA LEU A 724 33.22 -19.99 -9.25
C LEU A 724 34.09 -18.79 -9.63
N TYR A 725 35.19 -18.58 -8.90
CA TYR A 725 36.13 -17.47 -9.11
C TYR A 725 37.39 -18.00 -9.80
N SER A 726 37.53 -17.73 -11.10
CA SER A 726 38.84 -17.74 -11.76
C SER A 726 39.22 -16.28 -11.99
N THR A 727 40.26 -15.82 -11.30
CA THR A 727 40.80 -14.45 -11.41
C THR A 727 41.49 -14.18 -12.75
N ASP A 728 41.74 -15.22 -13.57
CA ASP A 728 42.42 -15.08 -14.86
C ASP A 728 41.64 -15.75 -15.98
N ALA A 729 41.27 -14.96 -16.99
CA ALA A 729 40.68 -15.42 -18.25
C ALA A 729 41.71 -16.10 -19.19
N ARG A 730 42.95 -16.34 -18.70
CA ARG A 730 44.09 -16.86 -19.47
C ARG A 730 44.57 -18.26 -19.03
N ARG A 731 43.86 -18.95 -18.13
CA ARG A 731 44.30 -20.27 -17.64
C ARG A 731 44.13 -21.36 -18.69
N ASP A 732 45.22 -22.05 -18.99
CA ASP A 732 45.20 -23.23 -19.86
C ASP A 732 44.75 -24.48 -19.07
N LEU A 733 44.36 -25.54 -19.76
CA LEU A 733 43.97 -26.81 -19.15
C LEU A 733 45.10 -27.42 -18.31
N ALA A 734 46.36 -27.25 -18.74
CA ALA A 734 47.54 -27.71 -17.99
C ALA A 734 47.67 -26.98 -16.63
N ASP A 735 47.38 -25.68 -16.58
CA ASP A 735 47.38 -24.92 -15.32
C ASP A 735 46.30 -25.43 -14.36
N PHE A 736 45.12 -25.77 -14.88
CA PHE A 736 44.08 -26.40 -14.07
C PHE A 736 44.54 -27.75 -13.51
N LEU A 737 45.10 -28.62 -14.36
CA LEU A 737 45.49 -29.98 -13.98
C LEU A 737 46.66 -30.04 -12.99
N PHE A 738 47.65 -29.16 -13.12
CA PHE A 738 48.92 -29.28 -12.40
C PHE A 738 49.21 -28.16 -11.40
N VAL A 739 48.68 -26.96 -11.61
CA VAL A 739 49.03 -25.77 -10.81
C VAL A 739 47.88 -25.39 -9.88
N SER A 740 46.77 -24.92 -10.44
CA SER A 740 45.66 -24.33 -9.67
C SER A 740 44.78 -25.38 -8.99
N ARG A 741 44.62 -26.56 -9.62
CA ARG A 741 43.74 -27.65 -9.17
C ARG A 741 42.34 -27.20 -8.74
N SER A 742 41.86 -26.09 -9.29
CA SER A 742 40.63 -25.42 -8.89
C SER A 742 39.97 -24.74 -10.09
N GLY A 743 38.70 -25.05 -10.35
CA GLY A 743 38.02 -24.59 -11.56
C GLY A 743 36.50 -24.74 -11.54
N ASN A 744 35.83 -24.23 -12.58
CA ASN A 744 34.39 -24.38 -12.80
C ASN A 744 34.08 -25.70 -13.54
N CYS A 745 32.80 -25.99 -13.79
CA CYS A 745 32.37 -27.26 -14.40
C CYS A 745 32.94 -27.50 -15.81
N GLU A 746 33.29 -26.46 -16.57
CA GLU A 746 33.91 -26.60 -17.90
C GLU A 746 35.31 -27.17 -17.82
N TYR A 747 36.10 -26.72 -16.84
CA TYR A 747 37.46 -27.24 -16.62
C TYR A 747 37.42 -28.69 -16.20
N PHE A 748 36.51 -29.06 -15.29
CA PHE A 748 36.32 -30.46 -14.87
C PHE A 748 35.88 -31.36 -16.02
N ALA A 749 34.86 -30.94 -16.78
CA ALA A 749 34.36 -31.70 -17.91
C ALA A 749 35.41 -31.82 -19.03
N THR A 750 36.11 -30.72 -19.36
CA THR A 750 37.18 -30.73 -20.37
C THR A 750 38.36 -31.58 -19.94
N ALA A 751 38.81 -31.49 -18.68
CA ALA A 751 39.87 -32.34 -18.14
C ALA A 751 39.49 -33.82 -18.21
N ALA A 752 38.26 -34.16 -17.82
CA ALA A 752 37.79 -35.54 -17.90
C ALA A 752 37.75 -36.05 -19.35
N ALA A 753 37.26 -35.23 -20.29
CA ALA A 753 37.23 -35.60 -21.71
C ALA A 753 38.65 -35.84 -22.26
N VAL A 754 39.58 -34.94 -21.98
CA VAL A 754 40.96 -35.01 -22.49
C VAL A 754 41.71 -36.21 -21.90
N LEU A 755 41.60 -36.44 -20.58
CA LEU A 755 42.24 -37.60 -19.93
C LEU A 755 41.67 -38.92 -20.46
N LEU A 756 40.37 -38.99 -20.73
CA LEU A 756 39.75 -40.21 -21.28
C LEU A 756 40.09 -40.44 -22.75
N ARG A 757 40.15 -39.39 -23.58
CA ARG A 757 40.63 -39.49 -24.96
C ARG A 757 42.08 -39.96 -25.02
N ALA A 758 42.94 -39.42 -24.15
CA ALA A 758 44.33 -39.85 -24.03
C ALA A 758 44.45 -41.33 -23.57
N ALA A 759 43.46 -41.84 -22.83
CA ALA A 759 43.37 -43.25 -22.42
C ALA A 759 42.63 -44.16 -23.43
N GLY A 760 42.29 -43.64 -24.61
CA GLY A 760 41.64 -44.37 -25.70
C GLY A 760 40.12 -44.56 -25.56
N VAL A 761 39.45 -43.77 -24.71
CA VAL A 761 37.99 -43.83 -24.52
C VAL A 761 37.33 -42.69 -25.31
N PRO A 762 36.44 -42.97 -26.29
CA PRO A 762 35.73 -41.92 -27.01
C PRO A 762 34.85 -41.10 -26.07
N THR A 763 34.98 -39.79 -26.12
CA THR A 763 34.20 -38.87 -25.27
C THR A 763 33.66 -37.69 -26.06
N ARG A 764 32.61 -37.05 -25.55
CA ARG A 764 32.10 -35.76 -26.04
C ARG A 764 31.71 -34.87 -24.87
N LEU A 765 31.93 -33.56 -25.00
CA LEU A 765 31.49 -32.58 -24.01
C LEU A 765 29.98 -32.32 -24.19
N VAL A 766 29.23 -32.16 -23.11
CA VAL A 766 27.83 -31.78 -23.15
C VAL A 766 27.63 -30.50 -22.34
N ALA A 767 26.99 -29.51 -22.97
CA ALA A 767 26.53 -28.29 -22.33
C ALA A 767 25.01 -28.33 -22.17
N GLY A 768 24.53 -28.06 -20.97
CA GLY A 768 23.11 -28.08 -20.65
C GLY A 768 22.82 -27.44 -19.30
N PHE A 769 21.87 -28.00 -18.57
CA PHE A 769 21.47 -27.53 -17.25
C PHE A 769 21.39 -28.68 -16.25
N LEU A 770 21.71 -28.39 -14.99
CA LEU A 770 21.46 -29.28 -13.85
C LEU A 770 20.18 -28.81 -13.14
N ALA A 771 19.09 -29.53 -13.32
CA ALA A 771 17.82 -29.20 -12.68
C ALA A 771 17.74 -29.84 -11.29
N ASP A 772 17.95 -29.05 -10.24
CA ASP A 772 17.96 -29.47 -8.83
C ASP A 772 16.88 -28.76 -7.98
N GLU A 773 16.18 -27.76 -8.53
CA GLU A 773 15.08 -27.05 -7.87
C GLU A 773 13.71 -27.72 -8.16
N TRP A 774 13.31 -28.70 -7.35
CA TRP A 774 11.98 -29.34 -7.45
C TRP A 774 10.85 -28.50 -6.85
N ASN A 775 9.76 -28.32 -7.58
CA ASN A 775 8.54 -27.65 -7.12
C ASN A 775 7.46 -28.67 -6.73
N GLU A 776 7.35 -28.96 -5.43
CA GLU A 776 6.35 -29.90 -4.88
C GLU A 776 4.89 -29.50 -5.17
N TYR A 777 4.59 -28.21 -5.28
CA TYR A 777 3.23 -27.72 -5.51
C TYR A 777 2.81 -27.75 -6.99
N GLY A 778 3.79 -27.73 -7.90
CA GLY A 778 3.57 -27.69 -9.34
C GLY A 778 3.91 -29.00 -10.06
N GLY A 779 4.64 -29.90 -9.40
CA GLY A 779 5.13 -31.15 -9.98
C GLY A 779 6.14 -30.96 -11.10
N PHE A 780 7.01 -29.95 -11.01
CA PHE A 780 8.00 -29.62 -12.04
C PHE A 780 9.33 -29.14 -11.46
N PHE A 781 10.42 -29.25 -12.20
CA PHE A 781 11.68 -28.56 -11.92
C PHE A 781 11.69 -27.16 -12.53
N ASP A 782 12.15 -26.18 -11.76
CA ASP A 782 12.39 -24.81 -12.23
C ASP A 782 13.87 -24.66 -12.59
N VAL A 783 14.17 -24.27 -13.84
CA VAL A 783 15.54 -24.23 -14.36
C VAL A 783 15.92 -22.80 -14.75
N ARG A 784 17.06 -22.34 -14.26
CA ARG A 784 17.60 -20.98 -14.34
C ARG A 784 18.93 -20.97 -15.08
N GLN A 785 19.35 -19.80 -15.54
CA GLN A 785 20.64 -19.63 -16.21
C GLN A 785 21.81 -20.01 -15.29
N GLY A 786 21.69 -19.73 -13.98
CA GLY A 786 22.71 -20.09 -13.00
C GLY A 786 22.94 -21.58 -12.81
N GLN A 787 21.99 -22.42 -13.26
CA GLN A 787 22.09 -23.88 -13.25
C GLN A 787 22.73 -24.43 -14.55
N ALA A 788 23.29 -23.57 -15.40
CA ALA A 788 24.08 -24.02 -16.54
C ALA A 788 25.21 -24.94 -16.06
N HIS A 789 25.32 -26.10 -16.69
CA HIS A 789 26.23 -27.16 -16.28
C HIS A 789 26.86 -27.84 -17.49
N ALA A 790 28.10 -28.28 -17.31
CA ALA A 790 28.86 -29.00 -18.32
C ALA A 790 29.30 -30.35 -17.74
N TRP A 791 29.13 -31.41 -18.52
CA TRP A 791 29.60 -32.76 -18.21
C TRP A 791 30.12 -33.42 -19.48
N ILE A 792 30.58 -34.66 -19.40
CA ILE A 792 30.98 -35.44 -20.57
C ILE A 792 30.07 -36.65 -20.75
N GLU A 793 29.94 -37.10 -21.98
CA GLU A 793 29.43 -38.44 -22.28
C GLU A 793 30.60 -39.29 -22.75
N ALA A 794 30.80 -40.45 -22.13
CA ALA A 794 31.82 -41.43 -22.52
C ALA A 794 31.16 -42.62 -23.20
N TYR A 795 31.74 -43.10 -24.30
CA TYR A 795 31.25 -44.28 -24.99
C TYR A 795 31.75 -45.55 -24.28
N VAL A 796 30.85 -46.20 -23.56
CA VAL A 796 31.14 -47.40 -22.76
C VAL A 796 30.02 -48.43 -22.97
N ASP A 797 30.38 -49.71 -23.01
CA ASP A 797 29.41 -50.82 -23.13
C ASP A 797 28.44 -50.71 -24.33
N GLY A 798 28.91 -50.13 -25.44
CA GLY A 798 28.14 -49.96 -26.67
C GLY A 798 27.17 -48.77 -26.67
N GLY A 799 27.28 -47.83 -25.73
CA GLY A 799 26.44 -46.63 -25.70
C GLY A 799 27.11 -45.42 -25.04
N TRP A 800 26.44 -44.26 -25.14
CA TRP A 800 26.90 -43.04 -24.49
C TRP A 800 26.37 -42.96 -23.06
N HIS A 801 27.28 -42.83 -22.10
CA HIS A 801 26.93 -42.69 -20.69
C HIS A 801 27.41 -41.35 -20.15
N PRO A 802 26.55 -40.58 -19.44
CA PRO A 802 26.96 -39.33 -18.81
C PRO A 802 27.93 -39.61 -17.66
N VAL A 803 29.03 -38.87 -17.65
CA VAL A 803 30.06 -38.88 -16.61
C VAL A 803 30.31 -37.43 -16.18
N ASP A 804 29.95 -37.10 -14.94
CA ASP A 804 30.20 -35.77 -14.38
C ASP A 804 31.43 -35.81 -13.48
N ALA A 805 32.55 -35.24 -13.89
CA ALA A 805 33.77 -35.20 -13.08
C ALA A 805 33.78 -34.08 -12.03
N THR A 806 32.74 -33.26 -11.97
CA THR A 806 32.65 -32.15 -11.01
C THR A 806 32.44 -32.70 -9.60
N PRO A 807 33.18 -32.23 -8.57
CA PRO A 807 32.90 -32.54 -7.18
C PRO A 807 31.47 -32.09 -6.86
N SER A 808 30.68 -32.96 -6.23
CA SER A 808 29.39 -32.54 -5.68
C SER A 808 29.66 -31.47 -4.64
N VAL A 809 29.22 -30.23 -4.87
CA VAL A 809 29.13 -29.23 -3.81
C VAL A 809 28.17 -29.84 -2.80
N GLY A 810 28.71 -30.33 -1.68
CA GLY A 810 27.92 -30.92 -0.63
C GLY A 810 26.81 -29.94 -0.26
N LEU A 811 25.57 -30.33 -0.53
CA LEU A 811 24.41 -29.77 0.15
C LEU A 811 24.57 -30.19 1.61
N VAL A 812 25.41 -29.46 2.35
CA VAL A 812 25.40 -29.46 3.81
C VAL A 812 24.08 -28.84 4.22
N GLN A 813 23.05 -29.67 4.28
CA GLN A 813 21.80 -29.36 4.96
C GLN A 813 21.77 -30.20 6.23
N ASP A 814 22.62 -29.80 7.17
CA ASP A 814 22.63 -30.31 8.52
C ASP A 814 21.33 -29.90 9.25
N ARG A 815 20.50 -30.91 9.50
CA ARG A 815 19.95 -31.39 10.79
C ARG A 815 19.66 -30.43 11.96
N ALA A 816 19.63 -29.11 11.79
CA ALA A 816 19.23 -28.17 12.84
C ALA A 816 17.74 -27.77 12.76
N GLU A 817 17.00 -28.14 13.81
CA GLU A 817 15.84 -27.44 14.39
C GLU A 817 14.43 -27.72 13.86
N ARG A 818 13.72 -28.59 14.59
CA ARG A 818 12.35 -29.06 14.34
C ARG A 818 11.22 -28.05 14.66
N ALA A 819 11.53 -26.82 15.10
CA ALA A 819 10.52 -25.76 15.33
C ALA A 819 10.70 -24.52 14.42
N LEU A 820 11.91 -23.94 14.36
CA LEU A 820 12.29 -22.85 13.45
C LEU A 820 12.25 -23.27 11.97
N GLY A 821 12.45 -24.55 11.67
CA GLY A 821 12.39 -25.08 10.32
C GLY A 821 11.02 -24.94 9.63
N ARG A 822 9.89 -24.92 10.36
CA ARG A 822 8.56 -24.74 9.73
C ARG A 822 8.33 -23.31 9.27
N LEU A 823 8.68 -22.34 10.11
CA LEU A 823 8.63 -20.91 9.78
C LEU A 823 9.61 -20.58 8.66
N ARG A 824 10.84 -21.11 8.71
CA ARG A 824 11.81 -20.92 7.62
C ARG A 824 11.35 -21.57 6.33
N ARG A 825 10.83 -22.81 6.34
CA ARG A 825 10.26 -23.46 5.14
C ARG A 825 9.05 -22.71 4.59
N TRP A 826 8.16 -22.21 5.45
CA TRP A 826 7.04 -21.38 5.00
C TRP A 826 7.52 -20.06 4.42
N ALA A 827 8.50 -19.40 5.05
CA ALA A 827 9.11 -18.17 4.54
C ALA A 827 9.82 -18.41 3.20
N THR A 828 10.61 -19.48 3.07
CA THR A 828 11.24 -19.89 1.81
C THR A 828 10.20 -20.23 0.74
N ALA A 829 9.11 -20.93 1.10
CA ALA A 829 8.03 -21.25 0.16
C ALA A 829 7.25 -20.00 -0.26
N ALA A 830 6.98 -19.07 0.67
CA ALA A 830 6.35 -17.78 0.39
C ALA A 830 7.25 -16.90 -0.47
N GLN A 831 8.55 -16.88 -0.19
CA GLN A 831 9.56 -16.17 -0.97
C GLN A 831 9.69 -16.74 -2.39
N LEU A 832 9.75 -18.06 -2.56
CA LEU A 832 9.75 -18.70 -3.88
C LEU A 832 8.45 -18.45 -4.65
N ARG A 833 7.30 -18.48 -3.96
CA ARG A 833 6.00 -18.18 -4.55
C ARG A 833 5.88 -16.71 -4.95
N TRP A 834 6.39 -15.79 -4.14
CA TRP A 834 6.49 -14.36 -4.43
C TRP A 834 7.41 -14.12 -5.63
N TYR A 835 8.60 -14.72 -5.63
CA TYR A 835 9.53 -14.64 -6.74
C TYR A 835 8.88 -15.12 -8.04
N ARG A 836 8.15 -16.25 -7.99
CA ARG A 836 7.48 -16.82 -9.17
C ARG A 836 6.28 -16.00 -9.64
N ASN A 837 5.40 -15.61 -8.72
CA ASN A 837 4.09 -15.05 -9.06
C ASN A 837 4.08 -13.52 -9.12
N VAL A 838 5.09 -12.86 -8.56
CA VAL A 838 5.20 -11.39 -8.55
C VAL A 838 6.43 -10.98 -9.35
N ILE A 839 7.65 -11.36 -8.93
CA ILE A 839 8.88 -10.90 -9.60
C ILE A 839 8.97 -11.43 -11.04
N GLY A 840 8.74 -12.73 -11.25
CA GLY A 840 8.79 -13.40 -12.55
C GLY A 840 7.45 -13.44 -13.31
N TYR A 841 6.50 -12.55 -12.98
CA TYR A 841 5.20 -12.49 -13.65
C TYR A 841 5.31 -11.81 -15.03
N ASP A 842 5.55 -12.58 -16.08
CA ASP A 842 5.75 -12.03 -17.43
C ASP A 842 4.45 -12.01 -18.28
N SER A 843 4.56 -11.49 -19.51
CA SER A 843 3.46 -11.44 -20.49
C SER A 843 2.95 -12.84 -20.89
N PHE A 844 3.74 -13.90 -20.72
CA PHE A 844 3.35 -15.27 -20.99
C PHE A 844 2.49 -15.84 -19.84
N VAL A 845 2.95 -15.69 -18.59
CA VAL A 845 2.20 -16.07 -17.37
C VAL A 845 0.88 -15.30 -17.29
N GLN A 846 0.85 -14.03 -17.69
CA GLN A 846 -0.39 -13.25 -17.78
C GLN A 846 -1.37 -13.85 -18.81
N ARG A 847 -0.92 -14.14 -20.03
CA ARG A 847 -1.76 -14.74 -21.08
C ARG A 847 -2.25 -16.13 -20.69
N ASP A 848 -1.39 -16.95 -20.10
CA ASP A 848 -1.73 -18.28 -19.60
C ASP A 848 -2.72 -18.22 -18.43
N THR A 849 -2.55 -17.28 -17.51
CA THR A 849 -3.50 -17.07 -16.40
C THR A 849 -4.85 -16.56 -16.89
N LEU A 850 -4.88 -15.61 -17.84
CA LEU A 850 -6.11 -15.12 -18.46
C LEU A 850 -6.80 -16.20 -19.31
N ARG A 851 -6.04 -17.04 -20.02
CA ARG A 851 -6.57 -18.19 -20.77
C ARG A 851 -7.17 -19.24 -19.85
N ARG A 852 -6.48 -19.59 -18.76
CA ARG A 852 -7.01 -20.48 -17.71
C ARG A 852 -8.21 -19.88 -17.00
N ALA A 853 -8.21 -18.57 -16.74
CA ALA A 853 -9.36 -17.87 -16.17
C ALA A 853 -10.56 -17.86 -17.14
N ARG A 854 -10.36 -17.66 -18.45
CA ARG A 854 -11.43 -17.79 -19.46
C ARG A 854 -12.00 -19.21 -19.54
N LEU A 855 -11.16 -20.23 -19.40
CA LEU A 855 -11.59 -21.64 -19.31
C LEU A 855 -12.24 -21.99 -17.96
N ALA A 856 -11.87 -21.31 -16.88
CA ALA A 856 -12.44 -21.49 -15.54
C ALA A 856 -13.74 -20.69 -15.31
N VAL A 857 -13.89 -19.56 -16.00
CA VAL A 857 -15.15 -18.78 -16.10
C VAL A 857 -16.24 -19.60 -16.81
N ALA A 858 -15.86 -20.63 -17.58
CA ALA A 858 -16.80 -21.61 -18.11
C ALA A 858 -17.27 -22.65 -17.07
N ARG A 859 -16.76 -22.70 -15.82
CA ARG A 859 -17.20 -23.76 -14.88
C ARG A 859 -17.16 -23.58 -13.35
N ASP A 860 -16.53 -22.58 -12.72
CA ASP A 860 -16.66 -22.18 -11.28
C ASP A 860 -15.32 -21.64 -10.74
N SER A 861 -15.06 -20.33 -10.82
CA SER A 861 -13.77 -19.77 -10.37
C SER A 861 -13.84 -18.75 -9.24
N LEU A 862 -15.01 -18.29 -8.84
CA LEU A 862 -15.15 -17.30 -7.75
C LEU A 862 -14.87 -17.90 -6.36
N GLY A 863 -15.27 -19.15 -6.10
CA GLY A 863 -15.04 -19.82 -4.82
C GLY A 863 -13.55 -20.14 -4.55
N ARG A 864 -12.87 -20.75 -5.54
CA ARG A 864 -11.47 -21.21 -5.37
C ARG A 864 -10.45 -20.07 -5.27
N ALA A 865 -10.72 -18.93 -5.91
CA ALA A 865 -9.88 -17.74 -5.77
C ALA A 865 -10.04 -17.07 -4.39
N ALA A 866 -11.24 -17.12 -3.82
CA ALA A 866 -11.49 -16.69 -2.43
C ALA A 866 -10.77 -17.62 -1.43
N ASP A 867 -10.81 -18.93 -1.63
CA ASP A 867 -10.16 -19.91 -0.76
C ASP A 867 -8.62 -19.84 -0.79
N ALA A 868 -8.03 -19.52 -1.94
CA ALA A 868 -6.58 -19.36 -2.08
C ALA A 868 -6.05 -18.05 -1.45
N ALA A 869 -6.88 -17.00 -1.41
CA ALA A 869 -6.55 -15.71 -0.79
C ALA A 869 -6.88 -15.68 0.72
N TRP A 870 -7.79 -16.55 1.18
CA TRP A 870 -8.27 -16.61 2.56
C TRP A 870 -7.18 -16.73 3.64
N PRO A 871 -6.09 -17.51 3.48
CA PRO A 871 -5.05 -17.61 4.52
C PRO A 871 -4.25 -16.31 4.68
N LEU A 872 -4.00 -15.56 3.59
CA LEU A 872 -3.28 -14.29 3.63
C LEU A 872 -4.16 -13.17 4.22
N VAL A 873 -5.45 -13.17 3.88
CA VAL A 873 -6.44 -12.27 4.46
C VAL A 873 -6.65 -12.57 5.95
N ARG A 874 -6.73 -13.86 6.35
CA ARG A 874 -6.75 -14.27 7.76
C ARG A 874 -5.49 -13.85 8.50
N GLY A 875 -4.30 -14.05 7.91
CA GLY A 875 -3.03 -13.65 8.51
C GLY A 875 -2.94 -12.13 8.76
N GLY A 876 -3.36 -11.33 7.79
CA GLY A 876 -3.43 -9.87 7.93
C GLY A 876 -4.48 -9.40 8.94
N ILE A 877 -5.64 -10.05 8.98
CA ILE A 877 -6.70 -9.77 9.97
C ILE A 877 -6.26 -10.16 11.38
N LEU A 878 -5.59 -11.30 11.56
CA LEU A 878 -5.07 -11.75 12.85
C LEU A 878 -3.93 -10.85 13.35
N ALA A 879 -3.04 -10.39 12.48
CA ALA A 879 -1.98 -9.43 12.85
C ALA A 879 -2.57 -8.05 13.22
N ALA A 880 -3.58 -7.58 12.49
CA ALA A 880 -4.30 -6.35 12.82
C ALA A 880 -5.12 -6.48 14.11
N LEU A 881 -5.75 -7.63 14.35
CA LEU A 881 -6.44 -7.94 15.61
C LEU A 881 -5.46 -8.06 16.77
N ALA A 882 -4.28 -8.67 16.59
CA ALA A 882 -3.24 -8.75 17.62
C ALA A 882 -2.68 -7.36 17.95
N GLY A 883 -2.39 -6.52 16.94
CA GLY A 883 -1.98 -5.14 17.14
C GLY A 883 -3.07 -4.29 17.82
N LEU A 884 -4.34 -4.51 17.46
CA LEU A 884 -5.49 -3.85 18.07
C LEU A 884 -5.73 -4.34 19.51
N VAL A 885 -5.57 -5.63 19.81
CA VAL A 885 -5.64 -6.20 21.15
C VAL A 885 -4.53 -5.60 22.02
N LEU A 886 -3.30 -5.55 21.53
CA LEU A 886 -2.17 -4.91 22.22
C LEU A 886 -2.41 -3.41 22.49
N LEU A 887 -2.98 -2.68 21.53
CA LEU A 887 -3.35 -1.27 21.72
C LEU A 887 -4.53 -1.10 22.69
N THR A 888 -5.54 -1.97 22.63
CA THR A 888 -6.71 -1.91 23.53
C THR A 888 -6.39 -2.35 24.95
N LEU A 889 -5.47 -3.29 25.15
CA LEU A 889 -4.94 -3.67 26.47
C LEU A 889 -4.13 -2.52 27.08
N ARG A 890 -3.35 -1.80 26.26
CA ARG A 890 -2.61 -0.59 26.67
C ARG A 890 -3.55 0.55 27.05
N ASP A 891 -4.63 0.77 26.27
CA ASP A 891 -5.67 1.76 26.59
C ASP A 891 -6.57 1.35 27.77
N ALA A 892 -6.86 0.06 27.94
CA ALA A 892 -7.64 -0.44 29.07
C ALA A 892 -6.89 -0.25 30.41
N ARG A 893 -5.57 -0.49 30.43
CA ARG A 893 -4.72 -0.20 31.60
C ARG A 893 -4.71 1.29 31.95
N ARG A 894 -4.51 2.17 30.96
CA ARG A 894 -4.60 3.64 31.15
C ARG A 894 -5.95 4.10 31.71
N ARG A 895 -7.06 3.52 31.22
CA ARG A 895 -8.41 3.82 31.73
C ARG A 895 -8.63 3.32 33.16
N GLY A 896 -8.00 2.21 33.56
CA GLY A 896 -8.03 1.71 34.93
C GLY A 896 -7.39 2.68 35.92
N SER A 897 -6.18 3.16 35.60
CA SER A 897 -5.44 4.15 36.39
C SER A 897 -6.20 5.46 36.58
N GLN A 898 -6.73 6.03 35.49
CA GLN A 898 -7.51 7.27 35.54
C GLN A 898 -8.78 7.13 36.40
N ARG A 899 -9.42 5.96 36.41
CA ARG A 899 -10.58 5.68 37.27
C ARG A 899 -10.21 5.63 38.74
N ARG A 900 -9.06 5.03 39.08
CA ARG A 900 -8.54 5.01 40.46
C ARG A 900 -8.18 6.41 40.93
N PHE A 901 -7.50 7.19 40.09
CA PHE A 901 -7.16 8.58 40.39
C PHE A 901 -8.38 9.47 40.59
N ALA A 902 -9.38 9.39 39.69
CA ALA A 902 -10.64 10.12 39.85
C ALA A 902 -11.41 9.70 41.11
N ALA A 903 -11.30 8.44 41.54
CA ALA A 903 -11.88 7.98 42.80
C ALA A 903 -11.14 8.56 44.02
N VAL A 904 -9.81 8.70 43.96
CA VAL A 904 -9.02 9.36 45.02
C VAL A 904 -9.37 10.84 45.12
N GLU A 905 -9.43 11.57 44.00
CA GLU A 905 -9.82 12.99 44.01
C GLU A 905 -11.25 13.19 44.56
N ARG A 906 -12.18 12.28 44.24
CA ARG A 906 -13.52 12.31 44.79
C ARG A 906 -13.53 12.06 46.29
N LEU A 907 -12.81 11.04 46.78
CA LEU A 907 -12.75 10.71 48.21
C LEU A 907 -12.09 11.82 49.04
N LEU A 908 -11.03 12.45 48.53
CA LEU A 908 -10.39 13.61 49.17
C LEU A 908 -11.32 14.81 49.23
N LYS A 909 -12.04 15.10 48.13
CA LYS A 909 -13.05 16.16 48.09
C LYS A 909 -14.16 15.92 49.11
N GLU A 910 -14.67 14.70 49.20
CA GLU A 910 -15.73 14.34 50.15
C GLU A 910 -15.23 14.31 51.62
N ALA A 911 -13.93 14.13 51.85
CA ALA A 911 -13.30 14.23 53.17
C ALA A 911 -12.92 15.67 53.57
N GLY A 912 -13.31 16.69 52.78
CA GLY A 912 -13.06 18.11 53.08
C GLY A 912 -11.77 18.69 52.50
N TYR A 913 -11.04 17.94 51.67
CA TYR A 913 -9.79 18.36 51.04
C TYR A 913 -9.92 18.44 49.51
N PRO A 914 -10.70 19.38 48.95
CA PRO A 914 -10.76 19.60 47.50
C PRO A 914 -9.44 20.15 46.98
N ARG A 915 -8.95 19.60 45.85
CA ARG A 915 -7.76 20.12 45.19
C ARG A 915 -8.01 21.53 44.66
N ARG A 916 -7.16 22.48 45.06
CA ARG A 916 -7.18 23.86 44.55
C ARG A 916 -6.53 23.93 43.17
N LEU A 917 -6.89 24.96 42.37
CA LEU A 917 -6.41 25.11 40.99
C LEU A 917 -4.90 25.32 40.88
N ASP A 918 -4.29 25.87 41.92
CA ASP A 918 -2.85 26.13 42.10
C ASP A 918 -2.09 24.94 42.70
N GLN A 919 -2.78 23.86 43.12
CA GLN A 919 -2.19 22.73 43.82
C GLN A 919 -2.13 21.47 42.94
N THR A 920 -0.98 20.80 42.94
CA THR A 920 -0.82 19.49 42.32
C THR A 920 -1.53 18.40 43.12
N ALA A 921 -1.88 17.28 42.48
CA ALA A 921 -2.53 16.18 43.18
C ALA A 921 -1.64 15.55 44.27
N ARG A 922 -0.32 15.60 44.07
CA ARG A 922 0.68 15.14 45.05
C ARG A 922 0.67 16.03 46.30
N GLU A 923 0.67 17.34 46.12
CA GLU A 923 0.59 18.30 47.23
C GLU A 923 -0.77 18.21 47.95
N CYS A 924 -1.87 18.05 47.23
CA CYS A 924 -3.20 17.90 47.82
C CYS A 924 -3.30 16.64 48.69
N ALA A 925 -2.79 15.51 48.19
CA ALA A 925 -2.78 14.26 48.95
C ALA A 925 -1.81 14.31 50.15
N ALA A 926 -0.66 14.99 50.02
CA ALA A 926 0.28 15.18 51.12
C ALA A 926 -0.31 16.05 52.24
N VAL A 927 -0.99 17.14 51.90
CA VAL A 927 -1.69 18.01 52.87
C VAL A 927 -2.82 17.25 53.58
N ALA A 928 -3.61 16.46 52.83
CA ALA A 928 -4.67 15.63 53.41
C ALA A 928 -4.11 14.55 54.37
N ALA A 929 -3.01 13.90 54.01
CA ALA A 929 -2.34 12.89 54.84
C ALA A 929 -1.70 13.49 56.10
N ALA A 930 -1.14 14.70 56.01
CA ALA A 930 -0.55 15.40 57.15
C ALA A 930 -1.62 15.89 58.14
N ALA A 931 -2.78 16.32 57.65
CA ALA A 931 -3.88 16.77 58.49
C ALA A 931 -4.66 15.60 59.11
N ARG A 932 -4.76 14.46 58.41
CA ARG A 932 -5.39 13.23 58.91
C ARG A 932 -4.58 12.00 58.49
N PRO A 933 -3.94 11.29 59.44
CA PRO A 933 -3.17 10.08 59.14
C PRO A 933 -3.98 8.98 58.44
N GLU A 934 -5.30 8.97 58.64
CA GLU A 934 -6.24 8.04 58.00
C GLU A 934 -6.29 8.17 56.47
N LEU A 935 -5.96 9.35 55.93
CA LEU A 935 -5.93 9.63 54.48
C LEU A 935 -4.56 9.35 53.83
N ALA A 936 -3.57 8.87 54.58
CA ALA A 936 -2.23 8.53 54.07
C ALA A 936 -2.22 7.63 52.81
N PRO A 937 -3.14 6.64 52.63
CA PRO A 937 -3.19 5.84 51.41
C PRO A 937 -3.40 6.66 50.12
N ALA A 938 -4.00 7.86 50.20
CA ALA A 938 -4.20 8.72 49.04
C ALA A 938 -2.87 9.21 48.44
N ALA A 939 -1.86 9.53 49.27
CA ALA A 939 -0.56 9.97 48.80
C ALA A 939 0.18 8.85 48.03
N ALA A 940 0.13 7.61 48.54
CA ALA A 940 0.70 6.45 47.87
C ALA A 940 0.01 6.12 46.54
N LEU A 941 -1.32 6.27 46.47
CA LEU A 941 -2.09 6.08 45.23
C LEU A 941 -1.78 7.14 44.18
N VAL A 942 -1.62 8.39 44.59
CA VAL A 942 -1.21 9.47 43.69
C VAL A 942 0.20 9.21 43.17
N GLU A 943 1.14 8.75 44.00
CA GLU A 943 2.48 8.35 43.55
C GLU A 943 2.47 7.22 42.51
N LEU A 944 1.68 6.17 42.76
CA LEU A 944 1.53 5.07 41.81
C LEU A 944 0.93 5.56 40.49
N HIS A 945 0.01 6.52 40.52
CA HIS A 945 -0.55 7.14 39.31
C HIS A 945 0.50 7.96 38.53
N TYR A 946 1.30 8.78 39.22
CA TYR A 946 2.40 9.53 38.58
C TYR A 946 3.45 8.58 38.00
N ARG A 947 3.82 7.53 38.72
CA ARG A 947 4.76 6.52 38.21
C ARG A 947 4.22 5.82 36.97
N GLU A 948 2.94 5.50 36.90
CA GLU A 948 2.32 4.91 35.70
C GLU A 948 2.28 5.88 34.51
N LEU A 949 2.17 7.19 34.76
CA LEU A 949 2.14 8.22 33.73
C LEU A 949 3.52 8.50 33.11
N TYR A 950 4.57 8.47 33.94
CA TYR A 950 5.91 8.94 33.58
C TYR A 950 6.97 7.83 33.47
N ASP A 951 6.71 6.60 33.94
CA ASP A 951 7.61 5.46 33.76
C ASP A 951 7.31 4.71 32.43
N PRO A 952 8.25 4.64 31.49
CA PRO A 952 8.06 3.93 30.22
C PRO A 952 7.83 2.42 30.36
N ARG A 953 8.16 1.82 31.52
CA ARG A 953 7.93 0.40 31.82
C ARG A 953 6.52 0.13 32.38
N GLY A 954 5.78 1.16 32.80
CA GLY A 954 4.48 1.05 33.44
C GLY A 954 4.54 0.47 34.86
N LEU A 955 3.38 0.30 35.51
CA LEU A 955 3.30 -0.41 36.79
C LEU A 955 3.42 -1.92 36.57
N ASP A 956 4.15 -2.59 37.46
CA ASP A 956 4.19 -4.04 37.49
C ASP A 956 2.87 -4.62 38.07
N PRO A 957 2.57 -5.92 37.84
CA PRO A 957 1.35 -6.53 38.36
C PRO A 957 1.26 -6.59 39.89
N ALA A 958 2.36 -6.42 40.62
CA ALA A 958 2.34 -6.34 42.07
C ALA A 958 1.87 -4.96 42.54
N ALA A 959 2.37 -3.90 41.91
CA ALA A 959 1.99 -2.51 42.15
C ALA A 959 0.55 -2.21 41.74
N GLU A 960 0.00 -2.88 40.71
CA GLU A 960 -1.43 -2.80 40.39
C GLU A 960 -2.31 -3.39 41.50
N ARG A 961 -1.92 -4.55 42.06
CA ARG A 961 -2.64 -5.18 43.18
C ARG A 961 -2.56 -4.33 44.44
N GLU A 962 -1.40 -3.72 44.68
CA GLU A 962 -1.21 -2.80 45.80
C GLU A 962 -2.06 -1.53 45.65
N ALA A 963 -2.17 -0.96 44.45
CA ALA A 963 -3.06 0.17 44.20
C ALA A 963 -4.54 -0.17 44.45
N ASP A 964 -5.00 -1.37 44.07
CA ASP A 964 -6.39 -1.78 44.33
C ASP A 964 -6.64 -2.05 45.84
N ARG A 965 -5.63 -2.54 46.57
CA ARG A 965 -5.67 -2.70 48.03
C ARG A 965 -5.76 -1.34 48.74
N LEU A 966 -4.86 -0.42 48.41
CA LEU A 966 -4.82 0.93 48.99
C LEU A 966 -6.10 1.73 48.70
N LEU A 967 -6.71 1.56 47.52
CA LEU A 967 -7.97 2.22 47.20
C LEU A 967 -9.15 1.66 48.01
N LYS A 968 -9.17 0.35 48.29
CA LYS A 968 -10.17 -0.24 49.20
C LYS A 968 -9.99 0.26 50.63
N GLU A 969 -8.74 0.31 51.09
CA GLU A 969 -8.41 0.82 52.42
C GLU A 969 -8.81 2.30 52.59
N LEU A 970 -8.52 3.14 51.60
CA LEU A 970 -8.92 4.55 51.61
C LEU A 970 -10.45 4.70 51.66
N ARG A 971 -11.20 3.86 50.94
CA ARG A 971 -12.68 3.88 50.98
C ARG A 971 -13.24 3.54 52.35
N LEU A 972 -12.70 2.50 53.00
CA LEU A 972 -13.10 2.09 54.34
C LEU A 972 -12.83 3.19 55.37
N ARG A 973 -11.63 3.78 55.33
CA ARG A 973 -11.25 4.87 56.25
C ARG A 973 -12.07 6.14 56.04
N CYS A 974 -12.39 6.48 54.79
CA CYS A 974 -13.29 7.60 54.49
C CYS A 974 -14.76 7.36 54.91
N GLN A 975 -15.19 6.09 55.03
CA GLN A 975 -16.53 5.75 55.52
C GLN A 975 -16.62 5.89 57.04
N THR A 976 -15.60 5.44 57.78
CA THR A 976 -15.50 5.64 59.25
C THR A 976 -15.39 7.10 59.65
N LEU A 977 -14.90 7.98 58.76
CA LEU A 977 -14.87 9.43 58.98
C LEU A 977 -16.22 10.13 58.77
N ARG A 978 -17.22 9.43 58.22
CA ARG A 978 -18.59 9.96 57.99
C ARG A 978 -19.62 9.45 58.97
N SER A 979 -19.35 8.30 59.61
CA SER A 979 -20.11 7.78 60.77
C SER A 979 -19.62 8.47 62.03
#